data_AF-A0A8H6WXF0-F1
#
_entry.id   AF-A0A8H6WXF0-F1
#
_cell.length_a   1.000
_cell.length_b   1.000
_cell.length_c   1.000
_cell.angle_alpha   90.00
_cell.angle_beta   90.00
_cell.angle_gamma   90.00
#
_symmetry.space_group_name_H-M   'P 1'
#
loop_
_entity.id
_entity.type
_entity.pdbx_description
1 polymer ?
#
loop_
_entity_poly.entity_id
_entity_poly.type
_entity_poly.pdbx_seq_one_letter_code
_entity_poly.pdbx_strand_id
1 'polypeptide(L)'
;MTSTRSRGAFIAIEGLDRSGKTTQVATLQSRLETEGVPVKLLKFPDRTTAIGQMIDSYLRSQSELDDRAIHLLFSANRWELASSIEQLLAAGTTVVCDRYAFSGVAFSAAKGLPFEWCRSPDVALPAPDVTIFLDITPQQARSRGGYGEERYEKEEMQRKRRTIPDLIRKLVDTTKRLEPTDFSVLELEALETGLQIASARLRGLRNSMQPINRLPPELLAQIFIETQIRLPSFLPLPTITGAHDYVTYDWVQWLSLLEVCRHFRGIIASCPALWANVCSSSTNAADFIRRSRGADLTVYLGLRFFGGFGFPLLDALAPNACRFKQFHMRAKGLTEPEDVLKHSLFSSPAPRLDSLLIEVEDREELSGVLPPIFCGHMPKLRQLALGYFTSWPKGYFRNLTSLCLYNQREGSLPTTSEFLDFLESSPHLEELALFRGGPMRGLGTDVAPPADRLVALKRLQKLDIGEWPSASTIARFLSHVSLPRKTAMYFWGNFLRDQEDVASLLPQDLSRLRNLKGIKEWFFVRQTEPSHATFKLIIVVNSTVYMTGAFSHSQILPSAISRYQLSKVRSLTLREDSTQFRRLRVSDWKDLLRLVPVLESLSIYATGSPHCTRAVVSALRPRKLFPPSIPSLDRVLCPTLKAVEITEEMDLPFLHICSLSRERSTYGAPEINFKFRGSSPPRHRPFPVAYDSDTDSDFEHGFDAFSPAPTMSVLAPIICDNGTGYSKVGFAGNSDPSFVFPTAIATKGSASTSSNAPAIPSKPGHLASKRGVEDLDFFIGDEALANAKTPGYGVHYPIRHGMIDNWDHMERYWEQTIFKYLRAEPEDHYFLLTEPPLNAPENREQTAEIFFESFNIKGLYIAVQAVLALAASWSSNRVTDRTLTGTVIDSGDGVTHVIPCAEGYVIGSAIKHIPIAGRDISQFDQLRVASKVKENYSYVCQDIVKEFRKYDADPYKHFERYEGEHSVTGRKYAVDVGYERFLAPEIFFNPEIYSSDFLTPLPEIVDEVIKQSPIDVRRGLYKNIVLSGGSTMFQHFGQRLKRDLKQLVDRRLDASVMASGGLQKSSGVEVDVISHKRQRYAVWFGGSLLASLPEFYTSCHTKAQYDEIGPSICRRYQIFGSAT
;
A
#
# COMPACT_ATOMS: atom_id res chain seq x y z
N MET A 1 -4.84 26.22 -6.73
CA MET A 1 -4.11 25.79 -7.94
C MET A 1 -2.67 26.25 -7.84
N THR A 2 -1.77 25.37 -7.42
CA THR A 2 -0.33 25.53 -7.66
C THR A 2 0.01 24.57 -8.79
N SER A 3 0.23 25.11 -9.99
CA SER A 3 0.74 24.35 -11.14
C SER A 3 2.03 23.65 -10.71
N THR A 4 1.99 22.33 -10.58
CA THR A 4 3.20 21.51 -10.41
C THR A 4 4.04 21.65 -11.68
N ARG A 5 5.06 22.52 -11.64
CA ARG A 5 6.00 22.68 -12.76
C ARG A 5 6.68 21.35 -13.04
N SER A 6 6.64 20.89 -14.29
CA SER A 6 7.35 19.70 -14.75
C SER A 6 8.86 19.91 -14.63
N ARG A 7 9.60 18.88 -14.19
CA ARG A 7 11.07 18.88 -14.14
C ARG A 7 11.67 19.21 -15.52
N GLY A 8 12.70 20.05 -15.57
CA GLY A 8 13.46 20.36 -16.79
C GLY A 8 14.24 19.16 -17.34
N ALA A 9 14.70 19.21 -18.58
CA ALA A 9 15.50 18.13 -19.19
C ALA A 9 17.00 18.32 -18.93
N PHE A 10 17.77 17.24 -18.82
CA PHE A 10 19.23 17.28 -18.70
C PHE A 10 19.91 16.70 -19.95
N ILE A 11 20.61 17.53 -20.74
CA ILE A 11 21.22 17.16 -22.02
C ILE A 11 22.74 17.37 -21.95
N ALA A 12 23.53 16.35 -22.26
CA ALA A 12 24.99 16.44 -22.33
C ALA A 12 25.49 16.27 -23.78
N ILE A 13 26.36 17.17 -24.25
CA ILE A 13 27.03 17.04 -25.54
C ILE A 13 28.51 16.70 -25.32
N GLU A 14 28.91 15.55 -25.85
CA GLU A 14 30.21 14.91 -25.70
C GLU A 14 30.91 14.76 -27.05
N GLY A 15 32.23 14.54 -27.07
CA GLY A 15 33.01 14.36 -28.31
C GLY A 15 34.43 14.91 -28.27
N LEU A 16 35.20 14.65 -29.33
CA LEU A 16 36.60 15.07 -29.47
C LEU A 16 36.77 16.59 -29.35
N ASP A 17 37.95 17.08 -28.97
CA ASP A 17 38.15 18.53 -28.96
C ASP A 17 37.95 19.09 -30.37
N ARG A 18 37.30 20.26 -30.45
CA ARG A 18 36.95 20.93 -31.70
C ARG A 18 35.93 20.20 -32.58
N SER A 19 35.22 19.21 -32.04
CA SER A 19 34.07 18.59 -32.72
C SER A 19 32.88 19.52 -32.95
N GLY A 20 32.87 20.73 -32.35
CA GLY A 20 31.81 21.72 -32.49
C GLY A 20 30.82 21.75 -31.33
N LYS A 21 31.12 21.06 -30.21
CA LYS A 21 30.25 20.98 -29.02
C LYS A 21 29.78 22.34 -28.54
N THR A 22 30.69 23.27 -28.31
CA THR A 22 30.37 24.62 -27.82
C THR A 22 29.41 25.36 -28.75
N THR A 23 29.57 25.21 -30.07
CA THR A 23 28.67 25.78 -31.08
C THR A 23 27.29 25.13 -31.03
N GLN A 24 27.23 23.79 -30.96
CA GLN A 24 25.97 23.05 -30.93
C GLN A 24 25.18 23.34 -29.66
N VAL A 25 25.87 23.38 -28.52
CA VAL A 25 25.26 23.70 -27.24
C VAL A 25 24.73 25.15 -27.20
N ALA A 26 25.48 26.12 -27.73
CA ALA A 26 25.04 27.52 -27.82
C ALA A 26 23.82 27.68 -28.76
N THR A 27 23.81 26.95 -29.88
CA THR A 27 22.69 26.96 -30.83
C THR A 27 21.43 26.36 -30.20
N LEU A 28 21.58 25.23 -29.50
CA LEU A 28 20.49 24.58 -28.77
C LEU A 28 19.93 25.48 -27.67
N GLN A 29 20.80 26.15 -26.91
CA GLN A 29 20.37 27.11 -25.89
C GLN A 29 19.55 28.26 -26.51
N SER A 30 20.08 28.91 -27.55
CA SER A 30 19.39 30.04 -28.20
C SER A 30 18.04 29.63 -28.79
N ARG A 31 17.93 28.41 -29.33
CA ARG A 31 16.66 27.88 -29.83
C ARG A 31 15.64 27.67 -28.70
N LEU A 32 16.05 27.04 -27.60
CA LEU A 32 15.19 26.82 -26.44
C LEU A 32 14.72 28.14 -25.80
N GLU A 33 15.61 29.14 -25.73
CA GLU A 33 15.26 30.49 -25.26
C GLU A 33 14.23 31.15 -26.17
N THR A 34 14.38 31.02 -27.49
CA THR A 34 13.44 31.57 -28.49
C THR A 34 12.05 30.91 -28.38
N GLU A 35 12.00 29.63 -28.02
CA GLU A 35 10.76 28.86 -27.82
C GLU A 35 10.15 29.05 -26.41
N GLY A 36 10.72 29.93 -25.59
CA GLY A 36 10.22 30.23 -24.25
C GLY A 36 10.48 29.12 -23.21
N VAL A 37 11.39 28.19 -23.50
CA VAL A 37 11.80 27.12 -22.58
C VAL A 37 12.91 27.65 -21.66
N PRO A 38 12.73 27.62 -20.33
CA PRO A 38 13.80 27.99 -19.41
C PRO A 38 14.98 27.03 -19.56
N VAL A 39 16.16 27.56 -19.92
CA VAL A 39 17.37 26.77 -20.17
C VAL A 39 18.59 27.38 -19.48
N LYS A 40 19.50 26.51 -18.99
CA LYS A 40 20.79 26.89 -18.42
C LYS A 40 21.91 26.09 -19.08
N LEU A 41 22.89 26.82 -19.62
CA LEU A 41 24.13 26.24 -20.14
C LEU A 41 25.19 26.10 -19.04
N LEU A 42 25.75 24.90 -18.89
CA LEU A 42 26.92 24.60 -18.07
C LEU A 42 28.07 24.05 -18.92
N LYS A 43 29.32 24.37 -18.57
CA LYS A 43 30.52 23.92 -19.29
C LYS A 43 31.47 23.24 -18.32
N PHE A 44 31.98 22.07 -18.68
CA PHE A 44 32.96 21.36 -17.86
C PHE A 44 34.31 21.19 -18.58
N PRO A 45 35.45 21.47 -17.91
CA PRO A 45 35.56 21.95 -16.52
C PRO A 45 35.05 23.41 -16.38
N ASP A 46 34.40 23.71 -15.27
CA ASP A 46 34.03 25.09 -14.91
C ASP A 46 35.26 25.80 -14.33
N ARG A 47 35.97 26.51 -15.21
CA ARG A 47 37.22 27.24 -14.90
C ARG A 47 37.04 28.40 -13.91
N THR A 48 35.81 28.75 -13.52
CA THR A 48 35.56 29.84 -12.57
C THR A 48 35.74 29.42 -11.10
N THR A 49 35.59 28.13 -10.82
CA THR A 49 35.73 27.55 -9.47
C THR A 49 37.20 27.41 -9.06
N ALA A 50 37.48 27.28 -7.76
CA ALA A 50 38.84 27.06 -7.27
C ALA A 50 39.46 25.77 -7.82
N ILE A 51 38.68 24.68 -7.90
CA ILE A 51 39.10 23.42 -8.52
C ILE A 51 39.29 23.59 -10.02
N GLY A 52 38.39 24.32 -10.69
CA GLY A 52 38.49 24.67 -12.10
C GLY A 52 39.75 25.44 -12.46
N GLN A 53 40.20 26.36 -11.61
CA GLN A 53 41.46 27.10 -11.80
C GLN A 53 42.67 26.16 -11.73
N MET A 54 42.68 25.18 -10.81
CA MET A 54 43.73 24.14 -10.75
C MET A 54 43.74 23.28 -12.03
N ILE A 55 42.57 22.93 -12.55
CA ILE A 55 42.43 22.19 -13.81
C ILE A 55 42.92 23.05 -15.00
N ASP A 56 42.59 24.34 -15.04
CA ASP A 56 43.02 25.26 -16.11
C ASP A 56 44.55 25.40 -16.14
N SER A 57 45.19 25.60 -14.99
CA SER A 57 46.65 25.63 -14.88
C SER A 57 47.29 24.33 -15.36
N TYR A 58 46.66 23.18 -15.13
CA TYR A 58 47.13 21.89 -15.67
C TYR A 58 46.95 21.80 -17.19
N LEU A 59 45.78 22.17 -17.72
CA LEU A 59 45.47 22.12 -19.16
C LEU A 59 46.38 23.05 -20.00
N ARG A 60 46.73 24.22 -19.45
CA ARG A 60 47.69 25.17 -20.03
C ARG A 60 49.16 24.78 -19.84
N SER A 61 49.42 23.62 -19.23
CA SER A 61 50.78 23.14 -18.91
C SER A 61 51.59 24.07 -18.01
N GLN A 62 50.91 24.85 -17.15
CA GLN A 62 51.53 25.70 -16.13
C GLN A 62 51.78 24.95 -14.81
N SER A 63 51.16 23.78 -14.65
CA SER A 63 51.37 22.88 -13.51
C SER A 63 51.41 21.42 -13.97
N GLU A 64 52.11 20.59 -13.19
CA GLU A 64 52.17 19.14 -13.37
C GLU A 64 51.45 18.46 -12.21
N LEU A 65 50.59 17.49 -12.52
CA LEU A 65 49.82 16.71 -11.56
C LEU A 65 49.76 15.26 -12.02
N ASP A 66 49.77 14.34 -11.05
CA ASP A 66 49.56 12.92 -11.31
C ASP A 66 48.22 12.67 -12.02
N ASP A 67 48.19 11.72 -12.96
CA ASP A 67 47.01 11.46 -13.79
C ASP A 67 45.79 11.00 -12.96
N ARG A 68 45.99 10.37 -11.80
CA ARG A 68 44.93 10.02 -10.86
C ARG A 68 44.42 11.26 -10.13
N ALA A 69 45.33 12.12 -9.69
CA ALA A 69 44.99 13.36 -8.98
C ALA A 69 44.18 14.31 -9.88
N ILE A 70 44.63 14.55 -11.11
CA ILE A 70 43.90 15.42 -12.04
C ILE A 70 42.54 14.84 -12.43
N HIS A 71 42.40 13.51 -12.56
CA HIS A 71 41.12 12.86 -12.83
C HIS A 71 40.11 13.08 -11.69
N LEU A 72 40.56 12.96 -10.44
CA LEU A 72 39.73 13.25 -9.27
C LEU A 72 39.34 14.73 -9.21
N LEU A 73 40.21 15.65 -9.60
CA LEU A 73 39.87 17.08 -9.70
C LEU A 73 38.78 17.34 -10.75
N PHE A 74 38.87 16.72 -11.94
CA PHE A 74 37.80 16.81 -12.94
C PHE A 74 36.46 16.29 -12.41
N SER A 75 36.47 15.23 -11.62
CA SER A 75 35.27 14.64 -11.01
C SER A 75 34.72 15.52 -9.89
N ALA A 76 35.60 16.03 -9.01
CA ALA A 76 35.25 16.98 -7.96
C ALA A 76 34.62 18.26 -8.53
N ASN A 77 35.11 18.76 -9.66
CA ASN A 77 34.54 19.95 -10.32
C ASN A 77 33.10 19.72 -10.83
N ARG A 78 32.72 18.48 -11.17
CA ARG A 78 31.31 18.13 -11.46
C ARG A 78 30.48 18.05 -10.19
N TRP A 79 31.03 17.48 -9.13
CA TRP A 79 30.38 17.38 -7.82
C TRP A 79 30.08 18.76 -7.21
N GLU A 80 30.92 19.77 -7.43
CA GLU A 80 30.67 21.17 -7.02
C GLU A 80 29.34 21.71 -7.55
N LEU A 81 28.93 21.29 -8.76
CA LEU A 81 27.72 21.78 -9.44
C LEU A 81 26.55 20.79 -9.39
N ALA A 82 26.70 19.60 -8.81
CA ALA A 82 25.68 18.55 -8.80
C ALA A 82 24.37 19.02 -8.15
N SER A 83 24.45 19.61 -6.96
CA SER A 83 23.27 20.13 -6.24
C SER A 83 22.57 21.27 -6.98
N SER A 84 23.33 22.12 -7.68
CA SER A 84 22.79 23.19 -8.52
C SER A 84 22.06 22.64 -9.74
N ILE A 85 22.60 21.61 -10.39
CA ILE A 85 21.95 20.91 -11.51
C ILE A 85 20.60 20.33 -11.06
N GLU A 86 20.56 19.64 -9.92
CA GLU A 86 19.33 19.06 -9.37
C GLU A 86 18.27 20.14 -9.06
N GLN A 87 18.69 21.26 -8.47
CA GLN A 87 17.79 22.38 -8.17
C GLN A 87 17.22 23.03 -9.44
N LEU A 88 18.04 23.22 -10.48
CA LEU A 88 17.61 23.76 -11.76
C LEU A 88 16.58 22.86 -12.45
N LEU A 89 16.85 21.54 -12.47
CA LEU A 89 15.94 20.56 -13.04
C LEU A 89 14.62 20.53 -12.25
N ALA A 90 14.66 20.55 -10.92
CA ALA A 90 13.48 20.58 -10.06
C ALA A 90 12.66 21.87 -10.23
N ALA A 91 13.30 22.99 -10.53
CA ALA A 91 12.65 24.28 -10.82
C ALA A 91 11.96 24.34 -12.20
N GLY A 92 12.15 23.31 -13.03
CA GLY A 92 11.64 23.23 -14.40
C GLY A 92 12.56 23.82 -15.47
N THR A 93 13.82 24.10 -15.13
CA THR A 93 14.82 24.64 -16.05
C THR A 93 15.62 23.51 -16.70
N THR A 94 15.65 23.48 -18.04
CA THR A 94 16.46 22.54 -18.81
C THR A 94 17.94 22.86 -18.68
N VAL A 95 18.78 21.87 -18.42
CA VAL A 95 20.23 22.02 -18.30
C VAL A 95 20.89 21.42 -19.54
N VAL A 96 21.75 22.20 -20.21
CA VAL A 96 22.55 21.75 -21.36
C VAL A 96 24.03 21.84 -21.01
N CYS A 97 24.76 20.73 -21.13
CA CYS A 97 26.17 20.63 -20.78
C CYS A 97 27.09 20.50 -22.01
N ASP A 98 28.11 21.37 -22.08
CA ASP A 98 29.29 21.18 -22.92
C ASP A 98 30.32 20.36 -22.15
N ARG A 99 30.34 19.04 -22.45
CA ARG A 99 31.10 17.97 -21.75
C ARG A 99 30.58 17.67 -20.34
N TYR A 100 30.64 16.40 -19.95
CA TYR A 100 30.29 15.94 -18.61
C TYR A 100 31.20 14.77 -18.19
N ALA A 101 30.65 13.69 -17.61
CA ALA A 101 31.41 12.57 -17.08
C ALA A 101 32.20 11.78 -18.14
N PHE A 102 31.61 11.54 -19.32
CA PHE A 102 32.25 10.69 -20.34
C PHE A 102 33.52 11.28 -20.92
N SER A 103 33.60 12.62 -21.04
CA SER A 103 34.86 13.29 -21.41
C SER A 103 35.97 12.98 -20.40
N GLY A 104 35.70 13.09 -19.10
CA GLY A 104 36.69 12.84 -18.04
C GLY A 104 37.21 11.40 -18.04
N VAL A 105 36.28 10.43 -18.16
CA VAL A 105 36.61 9.00 -18.23
C VAL A 105 37.46 8.69 -19.46
N ALA A 106 37.09 9.21 -20.64
CA ALA A 106 37.79 8.93 -21.89
C ALA A 106 39.21 9.49 -21.91
N PHE A 107 39.44 10.70 -21.39
CA PHE A 107 40.79 11.29 -21.34
C PHE A 107 41.72 10.57 -20.38
N SER A 108 41.23 10.21 -19.19
CA SER A 108 42.03 9.51 -18.18
C SER A 108 42.31 8.07 -18.57
N ALA A 109 41.35 7.38 -19.18
CA ALA A 109 41.57 6.05 -19.75
C ALA A 109 42.58 6.08 -20.91
N ALA A 110 42.58 7.13 -21.75
CA ALA A 110 43.55 7.29 -22.84
C ALA A 110 44.99 7.48 -22.36
N LYS A 111 45.18 7.86 -21.10
CA LYS A 111 46.48 7.97 -20.43
C LYS A 111 46.93 6.68 -19.74
N GLY A 112 46.12 5.62 -19.80
CA GLY A 112 46.45 4.29 -19.26
C GLY A 112 45.84 3.98 -17.89
N LEU A 113 44.93 4.82 -17.38
CA LEU A 113 44.20 4.51 -16.15
C LEU A 113 43.08 3.48 -16.42
N PRO A 114 42.81 2.55 -15.48
CA PRO A 114 41.74 1.56 -15.66
C PRO A 114 40.39 2.22 -15.87
N PHE A 115 39.65 1.79 -16.90
CA PHE A 115 38.35 2.36 -17.25
C PHE A 115 37.35 2.36 -16.08
N GLU A 116 37.24 1.25 -15.35
CA GLU A 116 36.38 1.14 -14.17
C GLU A 116 36.78 2.09 -13.05
N TRP A 117 38.10 2.29 -12.86
CA TRP A 117 38.60 3.25 -11.88
C TRP A 117 38.20 4.67 -12.28
N CYS A 118 38.34 5.04 -13.56
CA CYS A 118 37.94 6.35 -14.08
C CYS A 118 36.44 6.61 -13.96
N ARG A 119 35.59 5.58 -13.98
CA ARG A 119 34.12 5.72 -13.87
C ARG A 119 33.68 5.89 -12.41
N SER A 120 34.37 5.23 -11.49
CA SER A 120 34.00 5.14 -10.07
C SER A 120 33.71 6.49 -9.37
N PRO A 121 34.45 7.60 -9.61
CA PRO A 121 34.21 8.86 -8.91
C PRO A 121 32.91 9.57 -9.34
N ASP A 122 32.32 9.17 -10.46
CA ASP A 122 31.14 9.80 -11.07
C ASP A 122 29.83 9.02 -10.82
N VAL A 123 29.86 7.87 -10.10
CA VAL A 123 28.75 6.88 -10.00
C VAL A 123 27.45 7.42 -9.37
N ALA A 124 27.48 8.56 -8.70
CA ALA A 124 26.31 9.18 -8.07
C ALA A 124 26.04 10.62 -8.55
N LEU A 125 26.73 11.08 -9.60
CA LEU A 125 26.43 12.37 -10.22
C LEU A 125 25.05 12.32 -10.92
N PRO A 126 24.34 13.46 -11.03
CA PRO A 126 23.12 13.55 -11.80
C PRO A 126 23.29 12.99 -13.22
N ALA A 127 22.48 12.01 -13.60
CA ALA A 127 22.56 11.39 -14.91
C ALA A 127 21.86 12.27 -15.98
N PRO A 128 22.50 12.58 -17.12
CA PRO A 128 21.82 13.22 -18.24
C PRO A 128 20.67 12.35 -18.79
N ASP A 129 19.55 12.98 -19.11
CA ASP A 129 18.42 12.33 -19.80
C ASP A 129 18.82 11.93 -21.23
N VAL A 130 19.70 12.73 -21.86
CA VAL A 130 20.24 12.48 -23.20
C VAL A 130 21.72 12.83 -23.26
N THR A 131 22.53 11.95 -23.85
CA THR A 131 23.93 12.23 -24.19
C THR A 131 24.13 12.14 -25.70
N ILE A 132 24.63 13.23 -26.32
CA ILE A 132 24.90 13.33 -27.75
C ILE A 132 26.41 13.31 -27.96
N PHE A 133 26.91 12.36 -28.74
CA PHE A 133 28.35 12.25 -29.04
C PHE A 133 28.66 12.74 -30.46
N LEU A 134 29.49 13.78 -30.59
CA LEU A 134 29.98 14.29 -31.87
C LEU A 134 31.24 13.54 -32.29
N ASP A 135 31.11 12.68 -33.30
CA ASP A 135 32.21 11.90 -33.88
C ASP A 135 32.80 12.64 -35.09
N ILE A 136 34.06 13.05 -34.99
CA ILE A 136 34.83 13.63 -36.10
C ILE A 136 36.20 12.97 -36.16
N THR A 137 36.81 12.91 -37.35
CA THR A 137 38.17 12.40 -37.48
C THR A 137 39.20 13.38 -36.89
N PRO A 138 40.34 12.90 -36.35
CA PRO A 138 41.41 13.79 -35.88
C PRO A 138 41.93 14.73 -36.98
N GLN A 139 41.92 14.30 -38.25
CA GLN A 139 42.28 15.14 -39.39
C GLN A 139 41.29 16.32 -39.58
N GLN A 140 39.99 16.08 -39.46
CA GLN A 140 38.95 17.13 -39.52
C GLN A 140 38.95 18.04 -38.28
N ALA A 141 39.38 17.55 -37.12
CA ALA A 141 39.55 18.37 -35.93
C ALA A 141 40.73 19.36 -36.10
N ARG A 142 41.80 18.90 -36.74
CA ARG A 142 43.03 19.67 -37.01
C ARG A 142 42.83 20.80 -38.02
N SER A 143 41.95 20.62 -39.00
CA SER A 143 41.64 21.67 -39.99
C SER A 143 40.84 22.85 -39.40
N ARG A 144 40.46 22.81 -38.11
CA ARG A 144 39.75 23.88 -37.39
C ARG A 144 40.75 24.66 -36.51
N GLY A 145 40.79 26.00 -36.65
CA GLY A 145 41.87 26.87 -36.15
C GLY A 145 42.15 26.85 -34.64
N GLY A 146 43.44 26.94 -34.26
CA GLY A 146 43.97 26.96 -32.87
C GLY A 146 44.62 25.67 -32.35
N TYR A 147 44.86 24.65 -33.19
CA TYR A 147 45.07 23.26 -32.77
C TYR A 147 46.42 23.04 -32.10
N GLY A 148 46.42 22.59 -30.84
CA GLY A 148 47.63 22.18 -30.11
C GLY A 148 48.09 23.16 -29.03
N GLU A 149 47.25 24.11 -28.61
CA GLU A 149 47.57 25.09 -27.56
C GLU A 149 47.40 24.52 -26.15
N GLU A 150 46.48 23.57 -25.94
CA GLU A 150 46.26 22.89 -24.65
C GLU A 150 46.78 21.44 -24.63
N ARG A 151 47.13 20.95 -23.44
CA ARG A 151 47.77 19.64 -23.20
C ARG A 151 47.06 18.45 -23.86
N TYR A 152 45.74 18.53 -24.01
CA TYR A 152 44.88 17.46 -24.55
C TYR A 152 44.56 17.60 -26.06
N GLU A 153 44.99 18.68 -26.71
CA GLU A 153 44.76 18.93 -28.14
C GLU A 153 45.81 18.30 -29.07
N LYS A 154 46.80 17.58 -28.52
CA LYS A 154 47.86 16.93 -29.31
C LYS A 154 47.34 15.70 -30.07
N GLU A 155 47.80 15.51 -31.32
CA GLU A 155 47.32 14.48 -32.26
C GLU A 155 47.40 13.05 -31.70
N GLU A 156 48.47 12.73 -30.97
CA GLU A 156 48.64 11.41 -30.35
C GLU A 156 47.56 11.10 -29.30
N MET A 157 47.18 12.11 -28.50
CA MET A 157 46.16 11.96 -27.46
C MET A 157 44.75 11.89 -28.05
N GLN A 158 44.44 12.69 -29.08
CA GLN A 158 43.16 12.60 -29.79
C GLN A 158 43.00 11.25 -30.53
N ARG A 159 44.10 10.68 -31.05
CA ARG A 159 44.09 9.35 -31.69
C ARG A 159 43.89 8.22 -30.67
N LYS A 160 44.60 8.23 -29.53
CA LYS A 160 44.39 7.27 -28.41
C LYS A 160 42.99 7.40 -27.81
N ARG A 161 42.43 8.61 -27.77
CA ARG A 161 41.06 8.87 -27.33
C ARG A 161 40.02 8.34 -28.30
N ARG A 162 40.30 8.18 -29.60
CA ARG A 162 39.32 7.69 -30.59
C ARG A 162 39.12 6.17 -30.53
N THR A 163 40.09 5.41 -30.03
CA THR A 163 40.00 3.94 -29.88
C THR A 163 39.26 3.49 -28.63
N ILE A 164 39.15 4.33 -27.60
CA ILE A 164 38.37 4.07 -26.36
C ILE A 164 36.83 4.18 -26.54
N PRO A 165 36.29 5.02 -27.44
CA PRO A 165 34.90 5.06 -27.82
C PRO A 165 34.32 3.73 -28.28
N ASP A 166 35.10 2.75 -28.74
CA ASP A 166 34.53 1.40 -29.00
C ASP A 166 34.11 0.67 -27.70
N LEU A 167 34.72 1.04 -26.56
CA LEU A 167 34.34 0.58 -25.21
C LEU A 167 33.14 1.38 -24.65
N ILE A 168 33.09 2.69 -24.91
CA ILE A 168 31.96 3.55 -24.51
C ILE A 168 30.73 3.30 -25.42
N ARG A 169 30.93 3.01 -26.72
CA ARG A 169 29.91 2.59 -27.69
C ARG A 169 29.24 1.27 -27.27
N LYS A 170 29.97 0.36 -26.60
CA LYS A 170 29.39 -0.86 -26.01
C LYS A 170 28.55 -0.60 -24.74
N LEU A 171 28.72 0.54 -24.08
CA LEU A 171 27.97 0.91 -22.87
C LEU A 171 26.72 1.76 -23.16
N VAL A 172 26.60 2.35 -24.36
CA VAL A 172 25.48 3.21 -24.77
C VAL A 172 24.75 2.58 -25.96
N ASP A 173 24.07 1.46 -25.73
CA ASP A 173 23.41 0.68 -26.78
C ASP A 173 21.98 1.18 -27.11
N THR A 174 21.76 2.49 -27.12
CA THR A 174 20.44 3.10 -27.48
C THR A 174 20.49 4.35 -28.33
N THR A 175 21.65 4.82 -28.79
CA THR A 175 21.74 6.05 -29.61
C THR A 175 21.97 5.75 -31.09
N LYS A 176 21.07 6.26 -31.93
CA LYS A 176 21.19 6.26 -33.41
C LYS A 176 22.45 7.05 -33.82
N ARG A 177 23.24 6.48 -34.73
CA ARG A 177 24.35 7.18 -35.41
C ARG A 177 23.81 8.35 -36.23
N LEU A 178 24.46 9.50 -36.12
CA LEU A 178 24.27 10.64 -37.02
C LEU A 178 25.64 11.11 -37.52
N GLU A 179 25.83 11.05 -38.83
CA GLU A 179 26.99 11.59 -39.53
C GLU A 179 26.78 13.10 -39.75
N PRO A 180 27.81 13.94 -39.60
CA PRO A 180 27.67 15.39 -39.63
C PRO A 180 27.81 15.93 -41.05
N THR A 181 26.69 16.04 -41.78
CA THR A 181 26.56 16.97 -42.91
C THR A 181 25.15 17.57 -42.90
N ASP A 182 25.09 18.88 -42.68
CA ASP A 182 23.96 19.81 -42.79
C ASP A 182 22.56 19.19 -42.88
N PHE A 183 21.89 19.05 -41.73
CA PHE A 183 20.52 18.57 -41.66
C PHE A 183 19.55 19.58 -42.30
N SER A 184 18.81 19.12 -43.30
CA SER A 184 17.63 19.81 -43.79
C SER A 184 16.45 19.66 -42.80
N VAL A 185 15.46 20.57 -42.87
CA VAL A 185 14.26 20.55 -42.00
C VAL A 185 13.54 19.19 -42.04
N LEU A 186 13.52 18.53 -43.22
CA LEU A 186 12.96 17.20 -43.42
C LEU A 186 13.72 16.08 -42.66
N GLU A 187 15.03 16.23 -42.48
CA GLU A 187 15.85 15.25 -41.75
C GLU A 187 15.77 15.46 -40.24
N LEU A 188 15.57 16.70 -39.78
CA LEU A 188 15.22 17.00 -38.39
C LEU A 188 13.85 16.43 -38.03
N GLU A 189 12.84 16.55 -38.90
CA GLU A 189 11.53 15.92 -38.73
C GLU A 189 11.63 14.38 -38.69
N ALA A 190 12.47 13.78 -39.53
CA ALA A 190 12.72 12.33 -39.53
C ALA A 190 13.44 11.86 -38.26
N LEU A 191 14.33 12.70 -37.71
CA LEU A 191 15.02 12.43 -36.45
C LEU A 191 14.08 12.50 -35.25
N GLU A 192 13.24 13.52 -35.22
CA GLU A 192 12.21 13.74 -34.21
C GLU A 192 11.19 12.61 -34.22
N THR A 193 10.74 12.20 -35.40
CA THR A 193 9.91 11.00 -35.61
C THR A 193 10.62 9.73 -35.11
N GLY A 194 11.93 9.60 -35.37
CA GLY A 194 12.74 8.47 -34.90
C GLY A 194 12.88 8.40 -33.38
N LEU A 195 13.03 9.55 -32.71
CA LEU A 195 13.10 9.66 -31.24
C LEU A 195 11.74 9.39 -30.60
N GLN A 196 10.65 9.86 -31.20
CA GLN A 196 9.30 9.53 -30.77
C GLN A 196 9.02 8.02 -30.89
N ILE A 197 9.47 7.37 -31.97
CA ILE A 197 9.36 5.92 -32.17
C ILE A 197 10.20 5.13 -31.15
N ALA A 198 11.42 5.57 -30.85
CA ALA A 198 12.29 4.92 -29.86
C ALA A 198 11.73 5.06 -28.43
N SER A 199 11.26 6.25 -28.06
CA SER A 199 10.56 6.51 -26.80
C SER A 199 9.26 5.70 -26.70
N ALA A 200 8.52 5.52 -27.81
CA ALA A 200 7.35 4.66 -27.86
C ALA A 200 7.69 3.17 -27.72
N ARG A 201 8.83 2.71 -28.28
CA ARG A 201 9.33 1.33 -28.13
C ARG A 201 9.76 1.01 -26.70
N LEU A 202 10.50 1.91 -26.05
CA LEU A 202 10.93 1.74 -24.66
C LEU A 202 9.73 1.79 -23.69
N ARG A 203 8.78 2.71 -23.91
CA ARG A 203 7.50 2.71 -23.19
C ARG A 203 6.71 1.41 -23.43
N GLY A 204 6.69 0.91 -24.66
CA GLY A 204 6.07 -0.36 -25.02
C GLY A 204 6.68 -1.57 -24.31
N LEU A 205 8.00 -1.67 -24.26
CA LEU A 205 8.73 -2.73 -23.56
C LEU A 205 8.52 -2.66 -22.04
N ARG A 206 8.71 -1.48 -21.42
CA ARG A 206 8.45 -1.26 -20.00
C ARG A 206 7.02 -1.65 -19.61
N ASN A 207 6.05 -1.23 -20.41
CA ASN A 207 4.65 -1.52 -20.14
C ASN A 207 4.37 -3.02 -20.35
N SER A 208 4.91 -3.67 -21.38
CA SER A 208 4.73 -5.12 -21.59
C SER A 208 5.26 -6.00 -20.44
N MET A 209 6.19 -5.48 -19.64
CA MET A 209 6.73 -6.17 -18.47
C MET A 209 5.93 -5.93 -17.18
N GLN A 210 4.92 -5.06 -17.20
CA GLN A 210 4.09 -4.80 -16.03
C GLN A 210 3.13 -5.97 -15.77
N PRO A 211 2.99 -6.46 -14.52
CA PRO A 211 2.15 -7.61 -14.17
C PRO A 211 0.69 -7.49 -14.65
N ILE A 212 0.14 -6.28 -14.65
CA ILE A 212 -1.23 -6.01 -15.10
C ILE A 212 -1.46 -6.42 -16.57
N ASN A 213 -0.43 -6.35 -17.43
CA ASN A 213 -0.53 -6.68 -18.86
C ASN A 213 -0.53 -8.20 -19.13
N ARG A 214 -0.41 -9.04 -18.09
CA ARG A 214 -0.52 -10.51 -18.18
C ARG A 214 -1.93 -11.03 -17.88
N LEU A 215 -2.84 -10.15 -17.47
CA LEU A 215 -4.22 -10.51 -17.18
C LEU A 215 -4.98 -10.85 -18.49
N PRO A 216 -5.91 -11.82 -18.47
CA PRO A 216 -6.79 -12.11 -19.59
C PRO A 216 -7.52 -10.84 -20.11
N PRO A 217 -7.70 -10.69 -21.43
CA PRO A 217 -8.41 -9.56 -22.04
C PRO A 217 -9.79 -9.28 -21.43
N GLU A 218 -10.49 -10.31 -20.97
CA GLU A 218 -11.81 -10.22 -20.35
C GLU A 218 -11.75 -9.54 -18.98
N LEU A 219 -10.74 -9.88 -18.17
CA LEU A 219 -10.51 -9.26 -16.88
C LEU A 219 -9.98 -7.83 -17.04
N LEU A 220 -9.10 -7.60 -18.01
CA LEU A 220 -8.64 -6.25 -18.35
C LEU A 220 -9.79 -5.37 -18.85
N ALA A 221 -10.67 -5.89 -19.69
CA ALA A 221 -11.85 -5.17 -20.14
C ALA A 221 -12.77 -4.81 -18.96
N GLN A 222 -12.98 -5.74 -18.02
CA GLN A 222 -13.74 -5.47 -16.80
C GLN A 222 -13.06 -4.40 -15.93
N ILE A 223 -11.75 -4.50 -15.74
CA ILE A 223 -10.95 -3.49 -15.01
C ILE A 223 -11.09 -2.12 -15.69
N PHE A 224 -10.98 -2.05 -17.02
CA PHE A 224 -11.13 -0.79 -17.76
C PHE A 224 -12.55 -0.23 -17.64
N ILE A 225 -13.57 -1.08 -17.62
CA ILE A 225 -14.96 -0.65 -17.40
C ILE A 225 -15.09 -0.07 -15.98
N GLU A 226 -14.51 -0.72 -14.96
CA GLU A 226 -14.48 -0.21 -13.59
C GLU A 226 -13.66 1.09 -13.47
N THR A 227 -12.63 1.31 -14.30
CA THR A 227 -11.90 2.60 -14.32
C THR A 227 -12.73 3.77 -14.85
N GLN A 228 -13.86 3.52 -15.52
CA GLN A 228 -14.82 4.57 -15.88
C GLN A 228 -15.64 5.08 -14.66
N ILE A 229 -15.45 4.51 -13.46
CA ILE A 229 -16.23 4.87 -12.28
C ILE A 229 -15.77 6.21 -11.69
N ARG A 230 -16.52 7.25 -12.02
CA ARG A 230 -17.29 8.07 -11.07
C ARG A 230 -18.54 8.58 -11.78
N LEU A 231 -19.65 7.84 -11.68
CA LEU A 231 -20.95 8.44 -11.94
C LEU A 231 -21.31 9.31 -10.72
N PRO A 232 -21.70 10.58 -10.91
CA PRO A 232 -22.43 11.31 -9.89
C PRO A 232 -23.67 10.49 -9.53
N SER A 233 -24.09 10.54 -8.26
CA SER A 233 -25.44 10.13 -7.87
C SER A 233 -26.46 10.64 -8.90
N PHE A 234 -27.55 9.91 -9.15
CA PHE A 234 -28.69 10.38 -9.96
C PHE A 234 -29.23 11.76 -9.50
N LEU A 235 -28.85 12.19 -8.29
CA LEU A 235 -29.05 13.53 -7.76
C LEU A 235 -28.08 14.53 -8.43
N PRO A 236 -28.58 15.65 -8.98
CA PRO A 236 -27.71 16.74 -9.42
C PRO A 236 -26.79 17.13 -8.26
N LEU A 237 -25.47 17.08 -8.50
CA LEU A 237 -24.49 17.56 -7.54
C LEU A 237 -24.83 19.01 -7.16
N PRO A 238 -24.83 19.37 -5.87
CA PRO A 238 -25.00 20.76 -5.46
C PRO A 238 -23.97 21.59 -6.20
N THR A 239 -24.44 22.58 -6.95
CA THR A 239 -23.63 23.55 -7.66
C THR A 239 -22.63 24.16 -6.68
N ILE A 240 -21.38 23.71 -6.74
CA ILE A 240 -20.22 24.41 -6.22
C ILE A 240 -20.11 25.66 -7.10
N THR A 241 -20.70 26.78 -6.69
CA THR A 241 -20.63 28.02 -7.47
C THR A 241 -19.33 28.75 -7.19
N GLY A 242 -18.59 29.01 -8.26
CA GLY A 242 -17.55 30.05 -8.29
C GLY A 242 -16.30 29.59 -9.00
N ALA A 243 -16.22 29.89 -10.31
CA ALA A 243 -15.08 29.63 -11.19
C ALA A 243 -14.78 28.14 -11.43
N HIS A 244 -15.51 27.52 -12.35
CA HIS A 244 -14.99 26.78 -13.50
C HIS A 244 -16.19 26.20 -14.25
N ASP A 245 -16.38 26.70 -15.48
CA ASP A 245 -17.20 26.09 -16.51
C ASP A 245 -16.94 24.60 -16.60
N TYR A 246 -17.90 23.77 -16.20
CA TYR A 246 -17.73 22.33 -16.08
C TYR A 246 -16.42 22.00 -15.35
N VAL A 247 -16.49 21.47 -14.13
CA VAL A 247 -15.49 20.44 -13.85
C VAL A 247 -15.77 19.39 -14.92
N THR A 248 -14.98 19.44 -16.00
CA THR A 248 -14.72 18.34 -16.90
C THR A 248 -14.23 17.26 -15.95
N TYR A 249 -15.18 16.56 -15.31
CA TYR A 249 -14.98 15.16 -15.01
C TYR A 249 -14.51 14.65 -16.34
N ASP A 250 -13.25 14.28 -16.35
CA ASP A 250 -12.52 13.98 -17.54
C ASP A 250 -13.06 12.59 -17.92
N TRP A 251 -14.28 12.51 -18.45
CA TRP A 251 -14.99 11.26 -18.84
C TRP A 251 -14.21 10.49 -19.91
N VAL A 252 -13.12 11.09 -20.37
CA VAL A 252 -12.19 10.70 -21.40
C VAL A 252 -10.82 10.36 -20.78
N GLN A 253 -10.60 10.51 -19.46
CA GLN A 253 -9.36 10.12 -18.77
C GLN A 253 -9.04 8.66 -18.99
N TRP A 254 -10.05 7.78 -19.05
CA TRP A 254 -9.83 6.38 -19.37
C TRP A 254 -9.31 6.18 -20.81
N LEU A 255 -9.48 7.15 -21.74
CA LEU A 255 -8.81 7.10 -23.05
C LEU A 255 -7.29 7.21 -22.92
N SER A 256 -6.75 7.73 -21.82
CA SER A 256 -5.30 7.65 -21.56
C SER A 256 -4.81 6.19 -21.51
N LEU A 257 -5.70 5.22 -21.23
CA LEU A 257 -5.39 3.79 -21.33
C LEU A 257 -5.10 3.34 -22.78
N LEU A 258 -5.63 4.05 -23.79
CA LEU A 258 -5.27 3.85 -25.20
C LEU A 258 -3.82 4.26 -25.48
N GLU A 259 -3.24 5.14 -24.66
CA GLU A 259 -1.87 5.65 -24.80
C GLU A 259 -0.84 4.78 -24.08
N VAL A 260 -1.29 3.94 -23.13
CA VAL A 260 -0.41 3.06 -22.34
C VAL A 260 0.34 2.08 -23.23
N CYS A 261 -0.34 1.19 -23.96
CA CYS A 261 0.33 0.23 -24.83
C CYS A 261 -0.59 -0.29 -25.94
N ARG A 262 0.01 -0.95 -26.94
CA ARG A 262 -0.73 -1.54 -28.08
C ARG A 262 -1.73 -2.61 -27.62
N HIS A 263 -1.41 -3.38 -26.57
CA HIS A 263 -2.27 -4.43 -26.05
C HIS A 263 -3.56 -3.86 -25.44
N PHE A 264 -3.44 -2.85 -24.58
CA PHE A 264 -4.59 -2.15 -23.99
C PHE A 264 -5.44 -1.50 -25.07
N ARG A 265 -4.80 -0.84 -26.03
CA ARG A 265 -5.48 -0.26 -27.20
C ARG A 265 -6.29 -1.30 -27.97
N GLY A 266 -5.76 -2.50 -28.16
CA GLY A 266 -6.43 -3.61 -28.85
C GLY A 266 -7.66 -4.12 -28.09
N ILE A 267 -7.55 -4.29 -26.77
CA ILE A 267 -8.65 -4.72 -25.90
C ILE A 267 -9.75 -3.65 -25.88
N ILE A 268 -9.37 -2.40 -25.65
CA ILE A 268 -10.29 -1.27 -25.59
C ILE A 268 -11.03 -1.10 -26.92
N ALA A 269 -10.32 -1.17 -28.06
CA ALA A 269 -10.94 -1.07 -29.38
C ALA A 269 -11.91 -2.22 -29.68
N SER A 270 -11.75 -3.36 -29.03
CA SER A 270 -12.57 -4.56 -29.22
C SER A 270 -13.73 -4.68 -28.23
N CYS A 271 -13.80 -3.81 -27.22
CA CYS A 271 -14.83 -3.82 -26.17
C CYS A 271 -15.88 -2.71 -26.39
N PRO A 272 -17.07 -3.01 -26.93
CA PRO A 272 -18.06 -1.98 -27.30
C PRO A 272 -18.64 -1.22 -26.10
N ALA A 273 -18.71 -1.87 -24.92
CA ALA A 273 -19.25 -1.27 -23.69
C ALA A 273 -18.46 -0.05 -23.22
N LEU A 274 -17.14 -0.02 -23.43
CA LEU A 274 -16.29 1.13 -23.06
C LEU A 274 -16.62 2.38 -23.88
N TRP A 275 -17.12 2.22 -25.11
CA TRP A 275 -17.47 3.31 -26.02
C TRP A 275 -18.94 3.74 -25.92
N ALA A 276 -19.70 3.14 -25.01
CA ALA A 276 -21.14 3.38 -24.86
C ALA A 276 -21.49 4.72 -24.17
N ASN A 277 -20.53 5.32 -23.47
CA ASN A 277 -20.69 6.60 -22.78
C ASN A 277 -20.31 7.77 -23.71
N VAL A 278 -21.30 8.55 -24.17
CA VAL A 278 -21.11 9.67 -25.11
C VAL A 278 -21.29 11.01 -24.39
N CYS A 279 -20.31 11.92 -24.46
CA CYS A 279 -20.36 13.23 -23.78
C CYS A 279 -20.18 14.42 -24.74
N SER A 280 -20.74 15.60 -24.44
CA SER A 280 -20.57 16.82 -25.28
C SER A 280 -19.13 17.35 -25.34
N SER A 281 -18.28 17.04 -24.36
CA SER A 281 -16.85 17.37 -24.37
C SER A 281 -16.01 16.40 -25.20
N SER A 282 -16.60 15.31 -25.70
CA SER A 282 -15.86 14.33 -26.53
C SER A 282 -15.65 14.88 -27.94
N THR A 283 -14.40 15.13 -28.30
CA THR A 283 -14.00 15.70 -29.60
C THR A 283 -14.35 14.82 -30.81
N ASN A 284 -14.89 13.60 -30.63
CA ASN A 284 -15.32 12.67 -31.68
C ASN A 284 -16.48 11.76 -31.24
N ALA A 285 -17.62 12.31 -30.82
CA ALA A 285 -18.79 11.53 -30.41
C ALA A 285 -19.28 10.52 -31.48
N ALA A 286 -19.16 10.87 -32.76
CA ALA A 286 -19.48 9.97 -33.88
C ALA A 286 -18.65 8.67 -33.83
N ASP A 287 -17.39 8.74 -33.38
CA ASP A 287 -16.54 7.56 -33.23
C ASP A 287 -16.95 6.68 -32.06
N PHE A 288 -17.41 7.26 -30.95
CA PHE A 288 -17.93 6.51 -29.81
C PHE A 288 -19.22 5.76 -30.19
N ILE A 289 -20.13 6.45 -30.89
CA ILE A 289 -21.36 5.86 -31.42
C ILE A 289 -21.06 4.71 -32.39
N ARG A 290 -20.06 4.88 -33.25
CA ARG A 290 -19.61 3.83 -34.19
C ARG A 290 -18.95 2.64 -33.48
N ARG A 291 -18.05 2.89 -32.52
CA ARG A 291 -17.28 1.84 -31.82
C ARG A 291 -18.09 1.06 -30.79
N SER A 292 -19.21 1.62 -30.31
CA SER A 292 -20.12 0.93 -29.41
C SER A 292 -20.92 -0.21 -30.06
N ARG A 293 -20.86 -0.42 -31.39
CA ARG A 293 -21.32 -1.63 -32.12
C ARG A 293 -22.67 -2.22 -31.66
N GLY A 294 -23.65 -1.37 -31.35
CA GLY A 294 -24.99 -1.81 -30.92
C GLY A 294 -25.22 -1.93 -29.41
N ALA A 295 -24.22 -1.65 -28.57
CA ALA A 295 -24.39 -1.56 -27.12
C ALA A 295 -25.39 -0.46 -26.73
N ASP A 296 -26.03 -0.63 -25.58
CA ASP A 296 -26.91 0.37 -24.97
C ASP A 296 -26.11 1.61 -24.59
N LEU A 297 -26.60 2.80 -24.95
CA LEU A 297 -25.88 4.06 -24.84
C LEU A 297 -26.26 4.84 -23.57
N THR A 298 -25.24 5.47 -22.98
CA THR A 298 -25.36 6.43 -21.89
C THR A 298 -24.86 7.78 -22.42
N VAL A 299 -25.71 8.78 -22.45
CA VAL A 299 -25.45 10.04 -23.16
C VAL A 299 -25.50 11.21 -22.18
N TYR A 300 -24.46 12.06 -22.17
CA TYR A 300 -24.33 13.27 -21.35
C TYR A 300 -24.06 14.50 -22.24
N LEU A 301 -25.00 15.42 -22.34
CA LEU A 301 -24.89 16.58 -23.21
C LEU A 301 -24.87 17.87 -22.40
N GLY A 302 -23.75 18.57 -22.39
CA GLY A 302 -23.65 19.98 -21.98
C GLY A 302 -23.62 20.88 -23.22
N LEU A 303 -24.75 21.48 -23.58
CA LEU A 303 -24.90 22.35 -24.76
C LEU A 303 -24.71 23.81 -24.37
N ARG A 304 -23.72 24.49 -24.96
CA ARG A 304 -23.51 25.94 -24.81
C ARG A 304 -23.39 26.60 -26.17
N PHE A 305 -24.19 27.63 -26.45
CA PHE A 305 -24.34 28.17 -27.81
C PHE A 305 -23.40 29.33 -28.19
N PHE A 306 -22.56 29.81 -27.28
CA PHE A 306 -21.54 30.83 -27.60
C PHE A 306 -20.37 30.32 -28.49
N GLY A 307 -20.41 29.08 -29.01
CA GLY A 307 -19.29 28.48 -29.76
C GLY A 307 -19.61 27.33 -30.74
N GLY A 308 -20.86 27.15 -31.20
CA GLY A 308 -21.16 26.36 -32.42
C GLY A 308 -21.14 24.82 -32.37
N PHE A 309 -21.04 24.16 -31.21
CA PHE A 309 -20.87 22.68 -31.13
C PHE A 309 -22.16 21.83 -31.00
N GLY A 310 -23.35 22.41 -30.90
CA GLY A 310 -24.55 21.68 -30.43
C GLY A 310 -25.23 20.73 -31.42
N PHE A 311 -25.55 21.18 -32.63
CA PHE A 311 -26.43 20.45 -33.56
C PHE A 311 -25.79 19.22 -34.25
N PRO A 312 -24.53 19.26 -34.73
CA PRO A 312 -23.91 18.10 -35.38
C PRO A 312 -23.83 16.86 -34.49
N LEU A 313 -23.71 17.05 -33.17
CA LEU A 313 -23.73 15.97 -32.18
C LEU A 313 -25.12 15.35 -32.02
N LEU A 314 -26.16 16.19 -32.00
CA LEU A 314 -27.55 15.75 -31.94
C LEU A 314 -27.93 14.98 -33.22
N ASP A 315 -27.46 15.42 -34.38
CA ASP A 315 -27.65 14.73 -35.66
C ASP A 315 -27.01 13.34 -35.68
N ALA A 316 -25.79 13.21 -35.13
CA ALA A 316 -25.12 11.91 -35.02
C ALA A 316 -25.83 10.95 -34.04
N LEU A 317 -26.48 11.49 -33.02
CA LEU A 317 -27.19 10.74 -31.99
C LEU A 317 -28.60 10.31 -32.42
N ALA A 318 -29.29 11.10 -33.25
CA ALA A 318 -30.68 10.86 -33.65
C ALA A 318 -30.96 9.44 -34.18
N PRO A 319 -30.14 8.85 -35.07
CA PRO A 319 -30.35 7.47 -35.55
C PRO A 319 -30.22 6.39 -34.46
N ASN A 320 -29.64 6.73 -33.30
CA ASN A 320 -29.29 5.79 -32.25
C ASN A 320 -30.19 5.90 -31.01
N ALA A 321 -31.25 6.72 -31.05
CA ALA A 321 -32.16 6.93 -29.93
C ALA A 321 -32.76 5.63 -29.35
N CYS A 322 -32.99 4.62 -30.21
CA CYS A 322 -33.52 3.32 -29.77
C CYS A 322 -32.59 2.53 -28.84
N ARG A 323 -31.29 2.87 -28.82
CA ARG A 323 -30.26 2.26 -27.98
C ARG A 323 -30.06 3.01 -26.66
N PHE A 324 -30.72 4.15 -26.45
CA PHE A 324 -30.49 4.96 -25.25
C PHE A 324 -31.00 4.22 -24.03
N LYS A 325 -30.09 4.01 -23.08
CA LYS A 325 -30.38 3.52 -21.74
C LYS A 325 -30.40 4.68 -20.76
N GLN A 326 -29.42 5.58 -20.83
CA GLN A 326 -29.42 6.82 -20.05
C GLN A 326 -29.22 8.03 -20.97
N PHE A 327 -29.99 9.09 -20.75
CA PHE A 327 -29.89 10.32 -21.54
C PHE A 327 -29.98 11.55 -20.64
N HIS A 328 -28.88 12.26 -20.46
CA HIS A 328 -28.74 13.40 -19.56
C HIS A 328 -28.31 14.62 -20.36
N MET A 329 -29.12 15.69 -20.37
CA MET A 329 -28.87 16.90 -21.14
C MET A 329 -28.99 18.14 -20.25
N ARG A 330 -28.00 19.03 -20.33
CA ARG A 330 -27.99 20.38 -19.78
C ARG A 330 -27.69 21.36 -20.90
N ALA A 331 -28.58 22.29 -21.17
CA ALA A 331 -28.36 23.33 -22.17
C ALA A 331 -28.30 24.71 -21.49
N LYS A 332 -27.39 25.58 -21.93
CA LYS A 332 -27.21 26.96 -21.42
C LYS A 332 -26.90 27.92 -22.56
N GLY A 333 -27.35 29.17 -22.48
CA GLY A 333 -27.00 30.24 -23.41
C GLY A 333 -27.76 30.19 -24.73
N LEU A 334 -28.95 29.59 -24.74
CA LEU A 334 -29.80 29.45 -25.93
C LEU A 334 -30.55 30.75 -26.23
N THR A 335 -30.56 31.18 -27.50
CA THR A 335 -31.40 32.29 -27.98
C THR A 335 -32.87 31.89 -28.13
N GLU A 336 -33.15 30.65 -28.56
CA GLU A 336 -34.49 30.05 -28.61
C GLU A 336 -34.41 28.63 -28.00
N PRO A 337 -34.83 28.41 -26.75
CA PRO A 337 -34.57 27.13 -26.09
C PRO A 337 -35.45 25.97 -26.58
N GLU A 338 -36.58 26.27 -27.23
CA GLU A 338 -37.48 25.26 -27.81
C GLU A 338 -36.85 24.49 -28.97
N ASP A 339 -35.89 25.08 -29.68
CA ASP A 339 -35.32 24.52 -30.90
C ASP A 339 -34.50 23.25 -30.66
N VAL A 340 -33.87 23.13 -29.49
CA VAL A 340 -33.15 21.91 -29.10
C VAL A 340 -34.14 20.76 -28.90
N LEU A 341 -35.30 21.01 -28.30
CA LEU A 341 -36.33 20.00 -28.06
C LEU A 341 -37.15 19.66 -29.31
N LYS A 342 -37.20 20.57 -30.30
CA LYS A 342 -37.77 20.33 -31.65
C LYS A 342 -36.85 19.50 -32.55
N HIS A 343 -35.63 19.19 -32.11
CA HIS A 343 -34.68 18.40 -32.88
C HIS A 343 -35.19 16.97 -33.18
N SER A 344 -34.82 16.44 -34.34
CA SER A 344 -35.22 15.10 -34.84
C SER A 344 -34.91 13.95 -33.86
N LEU A 345 -33.87 14.11 -33.03
CA LEU A 345 -33.51 13.20 -31.94
C LEU A 345 -34.70 12.92 -31.00
N PHE A 346 -35.41 13.97 -30.58
CA PHE A 346 -36.55 13.85 -29.66
C PHE A 346 -37.82 13.36 -30.35
N SER A 347 -37.82 13.26 -31.68
CA SER A 347 -38.90 12.66 -32.46
C SER A 347 -38.69 11.16 -32.73
N SER A 348 -37.63 10.55 -32.19
CA SER A 348 -37.32 9.13 -32.35
C SER A 348 -37.66 8.32 -31.09
N PRO A 349 -38.21 7.10 -31.17
CA PRO A 349 -38.58 6.34 -29.97
C PRO A 349 -37.35 5.81 -29.21
N ALA A 350 -37.36 5.94 -27.88
CA ALA A 350 -36.31 5.45 -26.97
C ALA A 350 -36.84 4.37 -26.00
N PRO A 351 -37.19 3.16 -26.48
CA PRO A 351 -37.87 2.13 -25.69
C PRO A 351 -37.00 1.49 -24.60
N ARG A 352 -35.68 1.68 -24.63
CA ARG A 352 -34.72 1.14 -23.66
C ARG A 352 -34.36 2.10 -22.53
N LEU A 353 -34.85 3.34 -22.58
CA LEU A 353 -34.44 4.40 -21.68
C LEU A 353 -34.89 4.10 -20.23
N ASP A 354 -33.93 4.03 -19.31
CA ASP A 354 -34.13 3.79 -17.88
C ASP A 354 -33.89 5.05 -17.03
N SER A 355 -33.06 5.99 -17.51
CA SER A 355 -32.69 7.23 -16.82
C SER A 355 -32.71 8.43 -17.76
N LEU A 356 -33.41 9.49 -17.38
CA LEU A 356 -33.57 10.71 -18.15
C LEU A 356 -33.28 11.94 -17.27
N LEU A 357 -32.35 12.79 -17.72
CA LEU A 357 -32.12 14.12 -17.14
C LEU A 357 -32.25 15.18 -18.22
N ILE A 358 -33.06 16.22 -18.00
CA ILE A 358 -33.13 17.39 -18.90
C ILE A 358 -33.13 18.66 -18.06
N GLU A 359 -32.21 19.57 -18.37
CA GLU A 359 -32.12 20.91 -17.81
C GLU A 359 -31.83 21.90 -18.95
N VAL A 360 -32.58 22.99 -18.98
CA VAL A 360 -32.39 24.06 -19.97
C VAL A 360 -32.35 25.38 -19.22
N GLU A 361 -31.19 26.00 -19.19
CA GLU A 361 -30.84 27.26 -18.53
C GLU A 361 -30.81 28.39 -19.58
N ASP A 362 -31.29 29.57 -19.21
CA ASP A 362 -31.42 30.83 -19.97
C ASP A 362 -32.82 31.22 -20.53
N ARG A 363 -33.13 32.49 -20.20
CA ARG A 363 -34.23 33.42 -20.55
C ARG A 363 -35.68 33.05 -20.20
N GLU A 364 -36.39 34.12 -19.81
CA GLU A 364 -37.63 34.21 -19.03
C GLU A 364 -38.92 33.69 -19.72
N GLU A 365 -38.83 32.93 -20.81
CA GLU A 365 -39.96 32.76 -21.76
C GLU A 365 -40.35 31.32 -22.11
N LEU A 366 -39.60 30.28 -21.69
CA LEU A 366 -40.09 28.90 -21.88
C LEU A 366 -41.32 28.66 -20.99
N SER A 367 -42.47 28.44 -21.64
CA SER A 367 -43.65 27.90 -20.98
C SER A 367 -43.28 26.58 -20.31
N GLY A 368 -43.57 26.42 -19.01
CA GLY A 368 -43.09 25.31 -18.16
C GLY A 368 -43.62 23.90 -18.50
N VAL A 369 -43.92 23.62 -19.77
CA VAL A 369 -44.45 22.35 -20.29
C VAL A 369 -43.33 21.60 -21.02
N LEU A 370 -43.01 20.40 -20.53
CA LEU A 370 -42.10 19.51 -21.26
C LEU A 370 -42.82 18.97 -22.52
N PRO A 371 -42.32 19.20 -23.74
CA PRO A 371 -42.95 18.70 -24.96
C PRO A 371 -42.91 17.16 -24.99
N PRO A 372 -43.78 16.52 -25.81
CA PRO A 372 -43.79 15.07 -25.93
C PRO A 372 -42.55 14.57 -26.68
N ILE A 373 -41.48 14.32 -25.93
CA ILE A 373 -40.22 13.77 -26.44
C ILE A 373 -40.27 12.24 -26.57
N PHE A 374 -39.42 11.71 -27.43
CA PHE A 374 -39.25 10.30 -27.79
C PHE A 374 -40.54 9.58 -28.20
N CYS A 375 -41.38 10.24 -29.00
CA CYS A 375 -42.70 9.75 -29.44
C CYS A 375 -43.69 9.38 -28.32
N GLY A 376 -43.43 9.83 -27.09
CA GLY A 376 -44.26 9.50 -25.92
C GLY A 376 -44.27 8.06 -25.48
N HIS A 377 -43.25 7.30 -25.84
CA HIS A 377 -43.16 5.89 -25.48
C HIS A 377 -41.85 5.57 -24.72
N MET A 378 -41.92 5.59 -23.38
CA MET A 378 -40.80 5.30 -22.47
C MET A 378 -41.20 4.31 -21.35
N PRO A 379 -41.52 3.05 -21.68
CA PRO A 379 -42.09 2.10 -20.72
C PRO A 379 -41.13 1.66 -19.61
N LYS A 380 -39.80 1.79 -19.82
CA LYS A 380 -38.76 1.32 -18.90
C LYS A 380 -38.17 2.41 -18.00
N LEU A 381 -38.65 3.65 -18.11
CA LEU A 381 -38.08 4.78 -17.39
C LEU A 381 -38.31 4.63 -15.88
N ARG A 382 -37.21 4.62 -15.13
CA ARG A 382 -37.19 4.48 -13.66
C ARG A 382 -36.67 5.72 -12.97
N GLN A 383 -35.73 6.43 -13.58
CA GLN A 383 -35.12 7.63 -13.02
C GLN A 383 -35.42 8.85 -13.89
N LEU A 384 -35.91 9.91 -13.26
CA LEU A 384 -36.24 11.15 -13.93
C LEU A 384 -35.69 12.36 -13.16
N ALA A 385 -34.92 13.21 -13.82
CA ALA A 385 -34.42 14.46 -13.29
C ALA A 385 -34.76 15.63 -14.23
N LEU A 386 -35.49 16.62 -13.75
CA LEU A 386 -35.94 17.72 -14.60
C LEU A 386 -35.63 19.07 -13.95
N GLY A 387 -35.01 19.95 -14.73
CA GLY A 387 -34.73 21.33 -14.37
C GLY A 387 -35.59 22.29 -15.19
N TYR A 388 -36.25 23.25 -14.53
CA TYR A 388 -37.08 24.30 -15.17
C TYR A 388 -38.39 23.85 -15.86
N PHE A 389 -38.75 22.57 -15.83
CA PHE A 389 -40.03 22.04 -16.31
C PHE A 389 -40.92 21.61 -15.15
N THR A 390 -42.19 21.98 -15.16
CA THR A 390 -43.12 21.73 -14.04
C THR A 390 -44.39 20.99 -14.44
N SER A 391 -44.70 20.92 -15.73
CA SER A 391 -45.86 20.21 -16.27
C SER A 391 -45.47 19.26 -17.39
N TRP A 392 -46.16 18.13 -17.44
CA TRP A 392 -45.86 17.00 -18.33
C TRP A 392 -47.16 16.39 -18.88
N PRO A 393 -47.15 15.79 -20.08
CA PRO A 393 -48.29 15.06 -20.59
C PRO A 393 -48.75 13.95 -19.62
N LYS A 394 -50.06 13.85 -19.35
CA LYS A 394 -50.60 12.87 -18.39
C LYS A 394 -50.26 11.44 -18.81
N GLY A 395 -49.61 10.71 -17.90
CA GLY A 395 -49.31 9.29 -18.07
C GLY A 395 -47.96 8.96 -18.72
N TYR A 396 -47.09 9.94 -18.95
CA TYR A 396 -45.74 9.75 -19.48
C TYR A 396 -44.81 8.94 -18.55
N PHE A 397 -44.89 9.20 -17.24
CA PHE A 397 -43.93 8.67 -16.26
C PHE A 397 -44.64 7.87 -15.16
N ARG A 398 -45.00 6.61 -15.45
CA ARG A 398 -45.77 5.75 -14.51
C ARG A 398 -44.92 4.77 -13.68
N ASN A 399 -43.69 4.51 -14.12
CA ASN A 399 -42.82 3.46 -13.56
C ASN A 399 -41.61 4.01 -12.77
N LEU A 400 -41.69 5.25 -12.29
CA LEU A 400 -40.59 5.91 -11.61
C LEU A 400 -40.26 5.28 -10.25
N THR A 401 -38.97 5.05 -10.02
CA THR A 401 -38.38 4.71 -8.72
C THR A 401 -37.62 5.90 -8.13
N SER A 402 -37.06 6.78 -8.96
CA SER A 402 -36.34 7.98 -8.51
C SER A 402 -36.80 9.21 -9.28
N LEU A 403 -37.14 10.27 -8.55
CA LEU A 403 -37.53 11.57 -9.11
C LEU A 403 -36.69 12.68 -8.50
N CYS A 404 -36.15 13.54 -9.37
CA CYS A 404 -35.50 14.79 -8.98
C CYS A 404 -36.08 15.98 -9.75
N LEU A 405 -36.55 16.99 -9.03
CA LEU A 405 -36.96 18.26 -9.60
C LEU A 405 -36.05 19.35 -9.04
N TYR A 406 -35.44 20.16 -9.91
CA TYR A 406 -34.56 21.22 -9.45
C TYR A 406 -34.71 22.55 -10.21
N ASN A 407 -34.47 23.67 -9.52
CA ASN A 407 -34.55 25.03 -10.07
C ASN A 407 -35.85 25.31 -10.85
N GLN A 408 -36.99 24.87 -10.30
CA GLN A 408 -38.28 25.10 -10.94
C GLN A 408 -38.67 26.58 -10.80
N ARG A 409 -39.29 27.14 -11.84
CA ARG A 409 -39.68 28.55 -11.86
C ARG A 409 -40.92 28.77 -10.99
N GLU A 410 -40.89 29.79 -10.13
CA GLU A 410 -41.98 30.06 -9.18
C GLU A 410 -43.37 30.20 -9.84
N GLY A 411 -43.44 30.81 -11.03
CA GLY A 411 -44.69 31.02 -11.76
C GLY A 411 -45.26 29.78 -12.46
N SER A 412 -44.53 28.66 -12.49
CA SER A 412 -44.98 27.42 -13.15
C SER A 412 -45.10 26.24 -12.19
N LEU A 413 -44.81 26.43 -10.90
CA LEU A 413 -44.90 25.36 -9.90
C LEU A 413 -46.32 24.83 -9.76
N PRO A 414 -46.49 23.50 -9.64
CA PRO A 414 -47.82 22.91 -9.46
C PRO A 414 -48.43 23.35 -8.13
N THR A 415 -49.76 23.39 -8.10
CA THR A 415 -50.51 23.47 -6.84
C THR A 415 -50.19 22.27 -5.96
N THR A 416 -50.45 22.39 -4.66
CA THR A 416 -50.25 21.25 -3.74
C THR A 416 -51.08 20.03 -4.19
N SER A 417 -52.30 20.26 -4.68
CA SER A 417 -53.18 19.18 -5.17
C SER A 417 -52.67 18.49 -6.43
N GLU A 418 -52.21 19.24 -7.43
CA GLU A 418 -51.64 18.69 -8.67
C GLU A 418 -50.36 17.88 -8.40
N PHE A 419 -49.54 18.33 -7.46
CA PHE A 419 -48.32 17.61 -7.08
C PHE A 419 -48.64 16.29 -6.36
N LEU A 420 -49.69 16.27 -5.53
CA LEU A 420 -50.15 15.04 -4.87
C LEU A 420 -50.75 14.03 -5.87
N ASP A 421 -51.52 14.49 -6.88
CA ASP A 421 -52.03 13.64 -7.97
C ASP A 421 -50.88 12.92 -8.70
N PHE A 422 -49.78 13.65 -8.95
CA PHE A 422 -48.60 13.10 -9.57
C PHE A 422 -47.92 12.03 -8.69
N LEU A 423 -47.75 12.29 -7.39
CA LEU A 423 -47.15 11.34 -6.46
C LEU A 423 -48.00 10.05 -6.33
N GLU A 424 -49.33 10.17 -6.34
CA GLU A 424 -50.24 9.01 -6.37
C GLU A 424 -50.07 8.15 -7.63
N SER A 425 -49.75 8.78 -8.76
CA SER A 425 -49.50 8.08 -10.03
C SER A 425 -48.14 7.37 -10.11
N SER A 426 -47.27 7.55 -9.10
CA SER A 426 -45.92 6.96 -9.01
C SER A 426 -45.75 6.07 -7.75
N PRO A 427 -46.48 4.95 -7.62
CA PRO A 427 -46.51 4.15 -6.39
C PRO A 427 -45.21 3.40 -6.07
N HIS A 428 -44.28 3.32 -7.03
CA HIS A 428 -43.00 2.62 -6.90
C HIS A 428 -41.84 3.52 -6.50
N LEU A 429 -42.11 4.78 -6.14
CA LEU A 429 -41.08 5.76 -5.80
C LEU A 429 -40.31 5.36 -4.54
N GLU A 430 -38.99 5.25 -4.68
CA GLU A 430 -38.02 4.95 -3.63
C GLU A 430 -37.22 6.20 -3.24
N GLU A 431 -37.00 7.13 -4.19
CA GLU A 431 -36.22 8.35 -3.97
C GLU A 431 -36.94 9.58 -4.53
N LEU A 432 -37.07 10.62 -3.71
CA LEU A 432 -37.70 11.89 -4.08
C LEU A 432 -36.79 13.06 -3.69
N ALA A 433 -36.35 13.85 -4.67
CA ALA A 433 -35.48 15.01 -4.45
C ALA A 433 -36.08 16.28 -5.07
N LEU A 434 -36.22 17.34 -4.26
CA LEU A 434 -36.94 18.56 -4.59
C LEU A 434 -36.10 19.79 -4.22
N PHE A 435 -35.34 20.32 -5.18
CA PHE A 435 -34.44 21.47 -5.01
C PHE A 435 -35.02 22.74 -5.65
N ARG A 436 -35.63 23.66 -4.90
CA ARG A 436 -36.51 24.70 -5.48
C ARG A 436 -37.57 24.09 -6.42
N GLY A 437 -38.09 22.91 -6.08
CA GLY A 437 -38.97 22.10 -6.93
C GLY A 437 -40.23 21.59 -6.25
N GLY A 438 -40.59 22.18 -5.11
CA GLY A 438 -41.81 21.85 -4.36
C GLY A 438 -43.06 22.60 -4.82
N PRO A 439 -44.26 22.16 -4.41
CA PRO A 439 -45.49 22.90 -4.68
C PRO A 439 -45.44 24.29 -4.02
N MET A 440 -45.98 25.28 -4.72
CA MET A 440 -46.03 26.66 -4.24
C MET A 440 -47.45 27.18 -4.09
N ARG A 441 -47.60 28.20 -3.25
CA ARG A 441 -48.86 28.89 -3.02
C ARG A 441 -49.08 29.83 -4.21
N GLY A 442 -49.94 29.45 -5.15
CA GLY A 442 -50.29 30.33 -6.26
C GLY A 442 -50.83 31.66 -5.75
N LEU A 443 -50.46 32.76 -6.42
CA LEU A 443 -51.13 34.05 -6.28
C LEU A 443 -52.57 33.92 -6.83
N GLY A 444 -53.49 33.38 -6.03
CA GLY A 444 -54.94 33.53 -6.23
C GLY A 444 -55.78 32.29 -6.57
N THR A 445 -55.23 31.09 -6.81
CA THR A 445 -56.04 29.93 -7.26
C THR A 445 -55.78 28.59 -6.55
N ASP A 446 -54.95 28.54 -5.50
CA ASP A 446 -54.69 27.30 -4.78
C ASP A 446 -55.86 26.96 -3.83
N VAL A 447 -56.82 26.17 -4.32
CA VAL A 447 -57.83 25.54 -3.45
C VAL A 447 -57.08 24.58 -2.53
N ALA A 448 -56.94 24.95 -1.26
CA ALA A 448 -56.26 24.14 -0.27
C ALA A 448 -56.77 22.69 -0.35
N PRO A 449 -55.87 21.68 -0.50
CA PRO A 449 -56.30 20.30 -0.54
C PRO A 449 -57.15 19.97 0.69
N PRO A 450 -58.15 19.08 0.57
CA PRO A 450 -58.94 18.63 1.71
C PRO A 450 -58.03 18.24 2.87
N ALA A 451 -58.35 18.70 4.08
CA ALA A 451 -57.47 18.53 5.24
C ALA A 451 -57.17 17.05 5.53
N ASP A 452 -57.96 16.11 5.03
CA ASP A 452 -57.85 14.66 5.17
C ASP A 452 -57.09 13.96 4.03
N ARG A 453 -56.72 14.67 2.96
CA ARG A 453 -56.01 14.08 1.81
C ARG A 453 -54.59 13.65 2.20
N LEU A 454 -54.29 12.36 2.04
CA LEU A 454 -53.01 11.74 2.41
C LEU A 454 -52.49 10.79 1.30
N VAL A 455 -51.28 11.04 0.80
CA VAL A 455 -50.62 10.20 -0.20
C VAL A 455 -49.59 9.29 0.47
N ALA A 456 -49.75 7.96 0.31
CA ALA A 456 -48.87 6.97 0.93
C ALA A 456 -47.72 6.53 0.01
N LEU A 457 -46.51 7.00 0.26
CA LEU A 457 -45.30 6.66 -0.50
C LEU A 457 -44.63 5.41 0.08
N LYS A 458 -45.29 4.25 -0.07
CA LYS A 458 -44.97 3.00 0.67
C LYS A 458 -43.55 2.46 0.49
N ARG A 459 -42.85 2.82 -0.59
CA ARG A 459 -41.49 2.36 -0.89
C ARG A 459 -40.41 3.42 -0.70
N LEU A 460 -40.78 4.63 -0.27
CA LEU A 460 -39.82 5.74 -0.19
C LEU A 460 -38.74 5.45 0.86
N GLN A 461 -37.50 5.41 0.41
CA GLN A 461 -36.30 5.24 1.22
C GLN A 461 -35.62 6.58 1.48
N LYS A 462 -35.69 7.52 0.53
CA LYS A 462 -35.02 8.81 0.63
C LYS A 462 -35.92 9.97 0.19
N LEU A 463 -35.95 11.02 1.01
CA LEU A 463 -36.60 12.31 0.71
C LEU A 463 -35.58 13.44 0.89
N ASP A 464 -35.39 14.24 -0.15
CA ASP A 464 -34.45 15.36 -0.16
C ASP A 464 -35.17 16.66 -0.56
N ILE A 465 -35.09 17.68 0.29
CA ILE A 465 -35.78 18.97 0.14
C ILE A 465 -34.75 20.09 0.27
N GLY A 466 -34.48 20.79 -0.84
CA GLY A 466 -33.48 21.84 -0.90
C GLY A 466 -34.04 23.20 -1.34
N GLU A 467 -33.64 24.29 -0.68
CA GLU A 467 -33.88 25.67 -1.10
C GLU A 467 -35.36 26.06 -1.32
N TRP A 468 -36.28 25.57 -0.48
CA TRP A 468 -37.69 25.99 -0.54
C TRP A 468 -37.91 27.40 0.06
N PRO A 469 -38.98 28.11 -0.33
CA PRO A 469 -39.18 29.51 0.07
C PRO A 469 -39.46 29.74 1.56
N SER A 470 -40.05 28.78 2.27
CA SER A 470 -40.28 28.88 3.73
C SER A 470 -40.42 27.52 4.40
N ALA A 471 -40.12 27.45 5.69
CA ALA A 471 -40.35 26.25 6.51
C ALA A 471 -41.83 25.85 6.57
N SER A 472 -42.74 26.85 6.52
CA SER A 472 -44.19 26.63 6.52
C SER A 472 -44.70 25.88 5.28
N THR A 473 -44.07 26.08 4.11
CA THR A 473 -44.42 25.36 2.87
C THR A 473 -43.99 23.89 2.95
N ILE A 474 -42.83 23.63 3.56
CA ILE A 474 -42.33 22.27 3.82
C ILE A 474 -43.28 21.54 4.78
N ALA A 475 -43.64 22.18 5.90
CA ALA A 475 -44.53 21.59 6.91
C ALA A 475 -45.91 21.22 6.33
N ARG A 476 -46.46 22.06 5.43
CA ARG A 476 -47.71 21.79 4.71
C ARG A 476 -47.60 20.60 3.75
N PHE A 477 -46.54 20.52 2.96
CA PHE A 477 -46.31 19.36 2.10
C PHE A 477 -46.22 18.07 2.93
N LEU A 478 -45.45 18.10 4.03
CA LEU A 478 -45.29 16.96 4.93
C LEU A 478 -46.60 16.54 5.61
N SER A 479 -47.59 17.44 5.78
CA SER A 479 -48.89 17.06 6.36
C SER A 479 -49.78 16.23 5.44
N HIS A 480 -49.46 16.15 4.14
CA HIS A 480 -50.23 15.42 3.13
C HIS A 480 -49.54 14.16 2.59
N VAL A 481 -48.35 13.81 3.10
CA VAL A 481 -47.61 12.60 2.69
C VAL A 481 -47.37 11.66 3.87
N SER A 482 -47.49 10.35 3.60
CA SER A 482 -47.18 9.29 4.56
C SER A 482 -45.95 8.52 4.10
N LEU A 483 -44.88 8.55 4.91
CA LEU A 483 -43.58 7.95 4.62
C LEU A 483 -43.31 6.68 5.45
N PRO A 484 -42.59 5.68 4.93
CA PRO A 484 -42.11 4.52 5.69
C PRO A 484 -41.22 4.90 6.89
N ARG A 485 -41.16 4.03 7.92
CA ARG A 485 -40.36 4.30 9.14
C ARG A 485 -38.84 4.39 8.91
N LYS A 486 -38.34 3.82 7.82
CA LYS A 486 -36.91 3.78 7.48
C LYS A 486 -36.51 4.88 6.48
N THR A 487 -37.43 5.78 6.13
CA THR A 487 -37.14 6.85 5.16
C THR A 487 -36.15 7.84 5.75
N ALA A 488 -35.03 8.07 5.06
CA ALA A 488 -34.06 9.11 5.38
C ALA A 488 -34.52 10.46 4.80
N MET A 489 -34.50 11.51 5.62
CA MET A 489 -34.95 12.85 5.23
C MET A 489 -33.78 13.85 5.27
N TYR A 490 -33.60 14.57 4.17
CA TYR A 490 -32.56 15.59 3.97
C TYR A 490 -33.22 16.93 3.73
N PHE A 491 -32.82 17.95 4.50
CA PHE A 491 -33.29 19.33 4.37
C PHE A 491 -32.10 20.27 4.22
N TRP A 492 -32.13 21.16 3.25
CA TRP A 492 -31.05 22.13 3.05
C TRP A 492 -31.52 23.41 2.35
N GLY A 493 -30.86 24.55 2.59
CA GLY A 493 -31.19 25.79 1.90
C GLY A 493 -31.26 27.03 2.78
N ASN A 494 -31.55 28.18 2.15
CA ASN A 494 -31.48 29.51 2.76
C ASN A 494 -32.60 29.80 3.79
N PHE A 495 -33.68 29.02 3.82
CA PHE A 495 -34.73 29.11 4.84
C PHE A 495 -34.24 28.82 6.27
N LEU A 496 -33.00 28.31 6.43
CA LEU A 496 -32.33 28.14 7.73
C LEU A 496 -31.54 29.39 8.17
N ARG A 497 -31.58 30.52 7.42
CA ARG A 497 -30.76 31.72 7.69
C ARG A 497 -31.39 32.73 8.66
N ASP A 498 -32.71 32.86 8.68
CA ASP A 498 -33.43 33.85 9.48
C ASP A 498 -34.13 33.21 10.68
N GLN A 499 -34.61 34.04 11.63
CA GLN A 499 -35.18 33.65 12.95
C GLN A 499 -36.34 32.63 12.95
N GLU A 500 -36.68 32.00 11.83
CA GLU A 500 -37.63 30.89 11.80
C GLU A 500 -37.01 29.66 12.48
N ASP A 501 -37.66 29.24 13.57
CA ASP A 501 -37.22 28.13 14.40
C ASP A 501 -37.25 26.83 13.57
N VAL A 502 -36.25 25.95 13.70
CA VAL A 502 -36.24 24.59 13.08
C VAL A 502 -37.53 23.82 13.41
N ALA A 503 -38.14 24.16 14.55
CA ALA A 503 -39.45 23.70 14.98
C ALA A 503 -40.61 24.00 14.00
N SER A 504 -40.47 24.99 13.12
CA SER A 504 -41.48 25.38 12.12
C SER A 504 -41.44 24.54 10.84
N LEU A 505 -40.40 23.72 10.64
CA LEU A 505 -40.30 22.76 9.53
C LEU A 505 -41.28 21.59 9.65
N LEU A 506 -41.78 21.35 10.86
CA LEU A 506 -42.70 20.26 11.17
C LEU A 506 -44.10 20.80 11.44
N PRO A 507 -45.15 20.11 10.98
CA PRO A 507 -46.52 20.52 11.28
C PRO A 507 -46.81 20.38 12.77
N GLN A 508 -47.73 21.21 13.28
CA GLN A 508 -48.11 21.25 14.69
C GLN A 508 -48.73 19.93 15.17
N ASP A 509 -49.45 19.22 14.30
CA ASP A 509 -50.00 17.89 14.57
C ASP A 509 -49.14 16.79 13.92
N LEU A 510 -48.30 16.16 14.76
CA LEU A 510 -47.45 15.03 14.37
C LEU A 510 -48.20 13.68 14.38
N SER A 511 -49.48 13.65 14.76
CA SER A 511 -50.28 12.41 14.85
C SER A 511 -50.58 11.76 13.51
N ARG A 512 -50.47 12.52 12.42
CA ARG A 512 -50.59 12.06 11.03
C ARG A 512 -49.25 11.62 10.44
N LEU A 513 -48.17 12.16 10.99
CA LEU A 513 -46.79 11.69 10.82
C LEU A 513 -46.46 10.64 11.89
N ARG A 514 -47.32 9.62 12.09
CA ARG A 514 -47.12 8.54 13.10
C ARG A 514 -45.75 7.86 13.00
N ASN A 515 -45.09 7.99 11.85
CA ASN A 515 -43.80 7.41 11.55
C ASN A 515 -42.61 8.33 11.96
N LEU A 516 -42.80 9.64 12.14
CA LEU A 516 -41.76 10.57 12.66
C LEU A 516 -41.36 10.29 14.11
N LYS A 517 -42.25 9.69 14.92
CA LYS A 517 -41.92 9.22 16.29
C LYS A 517 -40.81 8.15 16.32
N GLY A 518 -40.42 7.58 15.17
CA GLY A 518 -39.39 6.55 15.06
C GLY A 518 -38.37 6.78 13.94
N ILE A 519 -38.36 7.94 13.28
CA ILE A 519 -37.31 8.25 12.29
C ILE A 519 -36.00 8.43 13.02
N LYS A 520 -35.04 7.57 12.65
CA LYS A 520 -33.76 7.47 13.32
C LYS A 520 -32.71 8.42 12.77
N GLU A 521 -32.91 9.10 11.64
CA GLU A 521 -31.86 9.87 10.96
C GLU A 521 -32.41 11.15 10.35
N TRP A 522 -31.77 12.29 10.65
CA TRP A 522 -32.15 13.62 10.17
C TRP A 522 -30.93 14.38 9.69
N PHE A 523 -30.95 14.89 8.46
CA PHE A 523 -29.81 15.60 7.87
C PHE A 523 -30.21 17.04 7.52
N PHE A 524 -29.51 18.02 8.13
CA PHE A 524 -29.70 19.47 7.90
C PHE A 524 -28.45 20.11 7.30
N VAL A 525 -28.45 20.44 6.00
CA VAL A 525 -27.25 20.99 5.33
C VAL A 525 -27.42 22.48 5.07
N ARG A 526 -26.42 23.29 5.42
CA ARG A 526 -26.38 24.74 5.11
C ARG A 526 -25.61 24.98 3.81
N GLN A 527 -26.10 25.89 2.97
CA GLN A 527 -25.31 26.50 1.90
C GLN A 527 -24.65 27.80 2.41
N THR A 528 -23.33 27.87 2.35
CA THR A 528 -22.57 29.13 2.45
C THR A 528 -21.62 29.27 1.26
N GLU A 529 -21.41 30.51 0.85
CA GLU A 529 -20.47 30.92 -0.21
C GLU A 529 -19.05 30.37 0.01
N PRO A 530 -18.23 30.28 -1.06
CA PRO A 530 -17.01 29.46 -1.10
C PRO A 530 -15.89 29.86 -0.12
N SER A 531 -16.04 30.97 0.63
CA SER A 531 -15.00 31.53 1.50
C SER A 531 -15.17 31.22 3.00
N HIS A 532 -16.30 30.67 3.45
CA HIS A 532 -16.50 30.32 4.86
C HIS A 532 -17.26 29.00 5.03
N ALA A 533 -16.52 27.91 5.18
CA ALA A 533 -17.08 26.62 5.57
C ALA A 533 -17.54 26.66 7.04
N THR A 534 -18.86 26.74 7.26
CA THR A 534 -19.47 26.35 8.55
C THR A 534 -20.73 25.56 8.28
N PHE A 535 -20.59 24.23 8.21
CA PHE A 535 -21.71 23.30 8.29
C PHE A 535 -22.18 23.27 9.74
N LYS A 536 -23.48 23.47 9.99
CA LYS A 536 -24.11 23.23 11.30
C LYS A 536 -25.05 22.05 11.15
N LEU A 537 -24.64 20.89 11.63
CA LEU A 537 -25.42 19.67 11.54
C LEU A 537 -25.56 19.09 12.95
N ILE A 538 -26.80 18.96 13.43
CA ILE A 538 -27.14 18.11 14.58
C ILE A 538 -27.87 16.90 13.99
N ILE A 539 -27.18 15.78 13.83
CA ILE A 539 -27.80 14.51 13.46
C ILE A 539 -28.03 13.72 14.74
N VAL A 540 -29.24 13.22 14.97
CA VAL A 540 -29.45 12.14 15.93
C VAL A 540 -29.62 10.86 15.12
N VAL A 541 -28.67 9.91 15.23
CA VAL A 541 -28.71 8.58 14.61
C VAL A 541 -28.60 7.50 15.67
N ASN A 542 -29.59 6.62 15.80
CA ASN A 542 -29.49 5.44 16.68
C ASN A 542 -28.97 5.75 18.11
N SER A 543 -29.47 6.81 18.76
CA SER A 543 -28.98 7.30 20.07
C SER A 543 -27.56 7.89 20.08
N THR A 544 -27.05 8.28 18.91
CA THR A 544 -25.80 9.01 18.73
C THR A 544 -26.09 10.40 18.21
N VAL A 545 -25.52 11.43 18.86
CA VAL A 545 -25.64 12.81 18.39
C VAL A 545 -24.35 13.18 17.65
N TYR A 546 -24.47 13.66 16.42
CA TYR A 546 -23.37 14.21 15.63
C TYR A 546 -23.50 15.72 15.60
N MET A 547 -22.49 16.42 16.09
CA MET A 547 -22.40 17.87 16.07
C MET A 547 -21.20 18.26 15.21
N THR A 548 -21.47 18.82 14.02
CA THR A 548 -20.42 19.39 13.16
C THR A 548 -20.65 20.89 12.99
N GLY A 549 -19.60 21.71 13.15
CA GLY A 549 -19.66 23.17 12.94
C GLY A 549 -19.22 24.09 14.09
N ALA A 550 -19.37 25.40 13.86
CA ALA A 550 -19.17 26.45 14.86
C ALA A 550 -20.50 26.82 15.54
N PHE A 551 -20.64 26.57 16.84
CA PHE A 551 -21.90 26.69 17.58
C PHE A 551 -21.98 27.95 18.47
N SER A 552 -23.18 28.51 18.66
CA SER A 552 -23.44 29.53 19.69
C SER A 552 -24.39 29.02 20.77
N HIS A 553 -24.24 29.52 22.01
CA HIS A 553 -25.05 29.12 23.18
C HIS A 553 -26.56 29.33 22.96
N SER A 554 -26.96 30.42 22.29
CA SER A 554 -28.37 30.74 22.02
C SER A 554 -29.04 29.81 21.01
N GLN A 555 -28.26 29.15 20.14
CA GLN A 555 -28.77 28.30 19.06
C GLN A 555 -28.92 26.83 19.46
N ILE A 556 -28.21 26.38 20.50
CA ILE A 556 -28.24 24.98 20.94
C ILE A 556 -29.29 24.75 22.04
N LEU A 557 -29.35 25.58 23.09
CA LEU A 557 -29.79 25.06 24.40
C LEU A 557 -31.26 25.29 24.84
N PRO A 558 -32.04 26.33 24.45
CA PRO A 558 -33.41 26.47 25.01
C PRO A 558 -34.60 25.91 24.18
N SER A 559 -34.78 26.24 22.89
CA SER A 559 -36.05 25.94 22.16
C SER A 559 -35.98 24.77 21.18
N ALA A 560 -34.85 24.56 20.50
CA ALA A 560 -34.71 23.53 19.48
C ALA A 560 -34.52 22.14 20.10
N ILE A 561 -33.60 21.99 21.06
CA ILE A 561 -33.21 20.69 21.64
C ILE A 561 -34.24 20.14 22.65
N SER A 562 -35.00 21.01 23.33
CA SER A 562 -35.97 20.61 24.36
C SER A 562 -37.16 19.79 23.83
N ARG A 563 -37.40 19.83 22.51
CA ARG A 563 -38.41 18.99 21.84
C ARG A 563 -37.90 17.58 21.49
N TYR A 564 -36.60 17.28 21.70
CA TYR A 564 -35.97 16.00 21.42
C TYR A 564 -35.62 15.23 22.71
N GLN A 565 -35.81 13.91 22.73
CA GLN A 565 -35.59 13.07 23.93
C GLN A 565 -34.10 12.66 24.08
N LEU A 566 -33.22 13.60 24.42
CA LEU A 566 -31.76 13.37 24.53
C LEU A 566 -31.30 12.53 25.73
N SER A 567 -32.16 12.29 26.70
CA SER A 567 -31.83 11.53 27.91
C SER A 567 -31.42 10.06 27.67
N LYS A 568 -31.60 9.54 26.44
CA LYS A 568 -31.26 8.17 26.04
C LYS A 568 -30.01 8.07 25.15
N VAL A 569 -29.33 9.20 24.89
CA VAL A 569 -28.16 9.25 24.01
C VAL A 569 -26.96 8.60 24.70
N ARG A 570 -26.34 7.63 24.01
CA ARG A 570 -25.18 6.87 24.51
C ARG A 570 -23.88 7.23 23.81
N SER A 571 -23.94 7.92 22.66
CA SER A 571 -22.73 8.35 21.95
C SER A 571 -22.86 9.79 21.45
N LEU A 572 -21.76 10.54 21.50
CA LEU A 572 -21.68 11.92 21.02
C LEU A 572 -20.43 12.06 20.16
N THR A 573 -20.58 12.56 18.94
CA THR A 573 -19.47 12.82 18.03
C THR A 573 -19.41 14.29 17.70
N LEU A 574 -18.25 14.90 17.96
CA LEU A 574 -17.96 16.31 17.75
C LEU A 574 -16.94 16.44 16.62
N ARG A 575 -17.24 17.26 15.61
CA ARG A 575 -16.28 17.61 14.55
C ARG A 575 -16.18 19.14 14.45
N GLU A 576 -15.03 19.68 14.86
CA GLU A 576 -14.73 21.12 14.79
C GLU A 576 -13.87 21.38 13.54
N ASP A 577 -14.29 22.34 12.72
CA ASP A 577 -13.66 22.61 11.42
C ASP A 577 -13.44 24.12 11.16
N SER A 578 -13.29 24.93 12.23
CA SER A 578 -13.23 26.40 12.09
C SER A 578 -11.95 27.03 12.62
N THR A 579 -11.33 27.85 11.76
CA THR A 579 -10.21 28.77 12.08
C THR A 579 -10.67 30.14 12.60
N GLN A 580 -11.97 30.37 12.80
CA GLN A 580 -12.51 31.67 13.23
C GLN A 580 -13.20 31.68 14.61
N PHE A 581 -12.97 32.78 15.32
CA PHE A 581 -13.27 33.02 16.74
C PHE A 581 -14.76 33.28 17.02
N ARG A 582 -15.42 32.35 17.74
CA ARG A 582 -16.38 32.57 18.85
C ARG A 582 -16.74 31.21 19.43
N ARG A 583 -16.03 30.80 20.49
CA ARG A 583 -16.02 29.42 21.00
C ARG A 583 -16.94 29.26 22.21
N LEU A 584 -17.67 28.13 22.27
CA LEU A 584 -18.42 27.70 23.45
C LEU A 584 -17.48 27.64 24.68
N ARG A 585 -17.89 28.23 25.80
CA ARG A 585 -17.15 28.21 27.05
C ARG A 585 -17.32 26.85 27.74
N VAL A 586 -16.45 26.54 28.70
CA VAL A 586 -16.57 25.33 29.53
C VAL A 586 -17.93 25.24 30.21
N SER A 587 -18.55 26.37 30.60
CA SER A 587 -19.92 26.42 31.14
C SER A 587 -20.94 25.84 30.17
N ASP A 588 -20.83 26.22 28.90
CA ASP A 588 -21.81 25.91 27.87
C ASP A 588 -21.77 24.40 27.54
N TRP A 589 -20.58 23.81 27.54
CA TRP A 589 -20.38 22.36 27.44
C TRP A 589 -20.92 21.59 28.64
N LYS A 590 -20.81 22.15 29.87
CA LYS A 590 -21.38 21.52 31.06
C LYS A 590 -22.91 21.47 30.99
N ASP A 591 -23.55 22.47 30.41
CA ASP A 591 -25.01 22.51 30.28
C ASP A 591 -25.50 21.49 29.23
N LEU A 592 -24.80 21.36 28.10
CA LEU A 592 -25.09 20.33 27.10
C LEU A 592 -24.89 18.91 27.64
N LEU A 593 -23.79 18.65 28.35
CA LEU A 593 -23.48 17.32 28.90
C LEU A 593 -24.44 16.89 30.02
N ARG A 594 -25.19 17.81 30.64
CA ARG A 594 -26.29 17.46 31.57
C ARG A 594 -27.50 16.88 30.85
N LEU A 595 -27.71 17.22 29.58
CA LEU A 595 -28.84 16.73 28.78
C LEU A 595 -28.63 15.30 28.26
N VAL A 596 -27.40 14.78 28.32
CA VAL A 596 -27.00 13.43 27.87
C VAL A 596 -26.38 12.60 29.02
N PRO A 597 -27.13 12.32 30.11
CA PRO A 597 -26.57 11.74 31.33
C PRO A 597 -26.04 10.30 31.16
N VAL A 598 -26.53 9.55 30.17
CA VAL A 598 -26.16 8.14 29.91
C VAL A 598 -25.14 7.98 28.77
N LEU A 599 -24.35 9.03 28.50
CA LEU A 599 -23.31 9.02 27.49
C LEU A 599 -22.24 7.97 27.85
N GLU A 600 -21.97 7.03 26.95
CA GLU A 600 -20.99 5.93 27.09
C GLU A 600 -19.72 6.19 26.26
N SER A 601 -19.84 6.90 25.14
CA SER A 601 -18.74 7.17 24.19
C SER A 601 -18.77 8.59 23.64
N LEU A 602 -17.60 9.24 23.56
CA LEU A 602 -17.41 10.58 23.00
C LEU A 602 -16.27 10.59 21.98
N SER A 603 -16.53 11.03 20.75
CA SER A 603 -15.49 11.17 19.71
C SER A 603 -15.31 12.63 19.35
N ILE A 604 -14.06 13.10 19.30
CA ILE A 604 -13.69 14.49 18.98
C ILE A 604 -12.74 14.47 17.79
N TYR A 605 -13.15 15.12 16.70
CA TYR A 605 -12.36 15.33 15.49
C TYR A 605 -12.06 16.82 15.41
N ALA A 606 -10.83 17.23 15.71
CA ALA A 606 -10.44 18.64 15.79
C ALA A 606 -9.30 18.92 14.80
N THR A 607 -9.62 19.57 13.68
CA THR A 607 -8.63 19.99 12.68
C THR A 607 -8.02 21.33 13.06
N GLY A 608 -6.76 21.33 13.50
CA GLY A 608 -5.92 22.54 13.56
C GLY A 608 -6.09 23.50 14.75
N SER A 609 -6.79 23.15 15.85
CA SER A 609 -6.78 23.97 17.07
C SER A 609 -7.22 23.22 18.34
N PRO A 610 -6.46 23.23 19.46
CA PRO A 610 -6.75 22.36 20.60
C PRO A 610 -7.83 22.85 21.58
N HIS A 611 -8.63 23.83 21.18
CA HIS A 611 -9.49 24.54 22.12
C HIS A 611 -10.80 23.82 22.43
N CYS A 612 -11.48 23.20 21.45
CA CYS A 612 -12.69 22.42 21.73
C CYS A 612 -12.36 21.21 22.61
N THR A 613 -11.31 20.46 22.27
CA THR A 613 -10.85 19.31 23.07
C THR A 613 -10.50 19.74 24.49
N ARG A 614 -9.75 20.84 24.68
CA ARG A 614 -9.48 21.39 26.02
C ARG A 614 -10.74 21.81 26.77
N ALA A 615 -11.70 22.46 26.11
CA ALA A 615 -12.94 22.93 26.73
C ALA A 615 -13.85 21.77 27.17
N VAL A 616 -14.01 20.76 26.32
CA VAL A 616 -14.81 19.55 26.58
C VAL A 616 -14.16 18.70 27.67
N VAL A 617 -12.85 18.44 27.59
CA VAL A 617 -12.09 17.71 28.62
C VAL A 617 -12.14 18.45 29.96
N SER A 618 -12.08 19.79 29.95
CA SER A 618 -12.24 20.60 31.17
C SER A 618 -13.67 20.57 31.73
N ALA A 619 -14.69 20.46 30.87
CA ALA A 619 -16.08 20.34 31.30
C ALA A 619 -16.35 19.01 32.02
N LEU A 620 -15.66 17.94 31.62
CA LEU A 620 -15.78 16.59 32.20
C LEU A 620 -15.10 16.41 33.57
N ARG A 621 -14.31 17.39 34.05
CA ARG A 621 -13.68 17.32 35.38
C ARG A 621 -14.73 17.41 36.51
N PRO A 622 -14.63 16.56 37.56
CA PRO A 622 -15.49 16.64 38.74
C PRO A 622 -15.39 18.02 39.42
N ARG A 623 -16.49 18.50 40.01
CA ARG A 623 -16.46 19.74 40.80
C ARG A 623 -15.68 19.51 42.10
N LYS A 624 -14.49 20.12 42.23
CA LYS A 624 -13.70 20.14 43.49
C LYS A 624 -14.24 21.24 44.40
N LEU A 625 -14.82 20.86 45.54
CA LEU A 625 -15.02 21.75 46.69
C LEU A 625 -14.22 21.15 47.84
N PHE A 626 -13.33 21.95 48.42
CA PHE A 626 -12.60 21.57 49.63
C PHE A 626 -13.44 21.95 50.86
N PRO A 627 -13.51 21.10 51.90
CA PRO A 627 -12.93 19.75 52.02
C PRO A 627 -13.81 18.66 51.36
N PRO A 628 -13.23 17.50 50.97
CA PRO A 628 -13.96 16.43 50.27
C PRO A 628 -14.81 15.61 51.25
N SER A 629 -16.07 16.00 51.46
CA SER A 629 -17.06 15.12 52.08
C SER A 629 -17.68 14.21 51.01
N ILE A 630 -17.59 12.91 51.28
CA ILE A 630 -18.19 11.71 50.64
C ILE A 630 -18.09 11.64 49.09
N PRO A 631 -17.39 10.64 48.52
CA PRO A 631 -17.43 10.36 47.09
C PRO A 631 -18.88 10.10 46.62
N SER A 632 -19.38 10.90 45.68
CA SER A 632 -20.71 10.72 45.07
C SER A 632 -20.63 10.91 43.56
N LEU A 633 -21.29 10.00 42.83
CA LEU A 633 -21.42 10.04 41.36
C LEU A 633 -22.17 11.28 40.86
N ASP A 634 -23.00 11.91 41.69
CA ASP A 634 -23.75 13.13 41.32
C ASP A 634 -22.83 14.32 41.00
N ARG A 635 -21.57 14.24 41.42
CA ARG A 635 -20.54 15.26 41.17
C ARG A 635 -19.83 15.09 39.82
N VAL A 636 -20.16 14.03 39.06
CA VAL A 636 -19.54 13.66 37.79
C VAL A 636 -20.52 13.84 36.63
N LEU A 637 -20.17 14.66 35.64
CA LEU A 637 -20.94 14.76 34.39
C LEU A 637 -20.73 13.53 33.51
N CYS A 638 -21.81 13.02 32.92
CA CYS A 638 -21.82 11.80 32.10
C CYS A 638 -21.16 10.61 32.85
N PRO A 639 -21.75 10.15 33.98
CA PRO A 639 -21.14 9.13 34.83
C PRO A 639 -20.90 7.78 34.15
N THR A 640 -21.55 7.50 33.02
CA THR A 640 -21.40 6.25 32.25
C THR A 640 -20.32 6.30 31.18
N LEU A 641 -19.62 7.42 31.01
CA LEU A 641 -18.64 7.62 29.93
C LEU A 641 -17.42 6.73 30.12
N LYS A 642 -17.16 5.82 29.17
CA LYS A 642 -16.07 4.82 29.22
C LYS A 642 -14.99 5.04 28.16
N ALA A 643 -15.31 5.75 27.08
CA ALA A 643 -14.40 5.91 25.95
C ALA A 643 -14.43 7.33 25.39
N VAL A 644 -13.24 7.91 25.20
CA VAL A 644 -13.05 9.18 24.51
C VAL A 644 -12.03 8.98 23.39
N GLU A 645 -12.40 9.25 22.14
CA GLU A 645 -11.50 9.17 20.98
C GLU A 645 -11.19 10.58 20.45
N ILE A 646 -9.91 10.90 20.26
CA ILE A 646 -9.43 12.19 19.77
C ILE A 646 -8.59 11.94 18.50
N THR A 647 -8.92 12.62 17.41
CA THR A 647 -8.27 12.42 16.10
C THR A 647 -7.72 13.74 15.54
N GLU A 648 -6.53 13.68 14.92
CA GLU A 648 -5.85 14.80 14.23
C GLU A 648 -5.34 15.97 15.10
N GLU A 649 -5.06 15.71 16.38
CA GLU A 649 -4.52 16.70 17.33
C GLU A 649 -3.14 16.27 17.86
N MET A 650 -2.06 16.95 17.47
CA MET A 650 -0.67 16.54 17.81
C MET A 650 -0.09 17.17 19.10
N ASP A 651 -0.76 18.16 19.70
CA ASP A 651 -0.20 18.99 20.80
C ASP A 651 -0.93 18.86 22.16
N LEU A 652 -1.60 17.74 22.43
CA LEU A 652 -2.28 17.52 23.73
C LEU A 652 -1.34 16.87 24.75
N PRO A 653 -1.09 17.50 25.93
CA PRO A 653 -0.27 16.88 26.97
C PRO A 653 -0.99 15.66 27.56
N PHE A 654 -0.51 14.46 27.22
CA PHE A 654 -1.00 13.15 27.69
C PHE A 654 -1.30 13.12 29.21
N LEU A 655 -0.50 13.82 30.00
CA LEU A 655 -0.65 13.96 31.46
C LEU A 655 -1.97 14.65 31.90
N HIS A 656 -2.49 15.62 31.14
CA HIS A 656 -3.77 16.29 31.45
C HIS A 656 -4.99 15.38 31.25
N ILE A 657 -4.87 14.36 30.40
CA ILE A 657 -5.93 13.43 30.04
C ILE A 657 -5.93 12.23 31.01
N CYS A 658 -4.75 11.69 31.33
CA CYS A 658 -4.63 10.63 32.34
C CYS A 658 -5.08 11.09 33.74
N SER A 659 -4.82 12.35 34.10
CA SER A 659 -5.30 12.92 35.36
C SER A 659 -6.83 13.02 35.43
N LEU A 660 -7.53 13.31 34.33
CA LEU A 660 -9.00 13.34 34.29
C LEU A 660 -9.61 11.97 34.61
N SER A 661 -9.04 10.88 34.08
CA SER A 661 -9.54 9.52 34.33
C SER A 661 -9.42 9.14 35.81
N ARG A 662 -8.25 9.39 36.41
CA ARG A 662 -8.02 9.17 37.86
C ARG A 662 -8.88 10.08 38.74
N GLU A 663 -9.07 11.33 38.35
CA GLU A 663 -9.94 12.25 39.10
C GLU A 663 -11.40 11.80 39.07
N ARG A 664 -11.89 11.18 37.99
CA ARG A 664 -13.27 10.69 37.90
C ARG A 664 -13.48 9.38 38.66
N SER A 665 -12.48 8.49 38.66
CA SER A 665 -12.56 7.22 39.39
C SER A 665 -12.64 7.41 40.91
N THR A 666 -12.00 8.45 41.46
CA THR A 666 -12.10 8.78 42.90
C THR A 666 -13.52 9.18 43.35
N TYR A 667 -14.42 9.50 42.41
CA TYR A 667 -15.85 9.77 42.67
C TYR A 667 -16.78 8.62 42.20
N GLY A 668 -16.23 7.43 41.90
CA GLY A 668 -16.99 6.23 41.56
C GLY A 668 -17.41 6.10 40.09
N ALA A 669 -16.90 6.95 39.19
CA ALA A 669 -17.13 6.83 37.75
C ALA A 669 -16.15 5.82 37.10
N PRO A 670 -16.53 5.15 36.00
CA PRO A 670 -15.67 4.21 35.31
C PRO A 670 -14.45 4.91 34.69
N GLU A 671 -13.35 4.17 34.58
CA GLU A 671 -12.14 4.66 33.95
C GLU A 671 -12.39 4.94 32.46
N ILE A 672 -11.94 6.11 31.99
CA ILE A 672 -12.09 6.51 30.60
C ILE A 672 -10.89 6.01 29.81
N ASN A 673 -11.16 5.21 28.78
CA ASN A 673 -10.19 4.81 27.78
C ASN A 673 -10.03 5.91 26.72
N PHE A 674 -8.86 6.53 26.67
CA PHE A 674 -8.52 7.56 25.68
C PHE A 674 -7.79 6.96 24.49
N LYS A 675 -8.33 7.14 23.29
CA LYS A 675 -7.69 6.73 22.02
C LYS A 675 -7.28 7.95 21.22
N PHE A 676 -6.02 8.00 20.79
CA PHE A 676 -5.48 9.05 19.93
C PHE A 676 -5.16 8.46 18.55
N ARG A 677 -5.60 9.11 17.47
CA ARG A 677 -5.21 8.76 16.10
C ARG A 677 -4.45 9.92 15.45
N GLY A 678 -3.18 9.66 15.09
CA GLY A 678 -2.31 10.59 14.37
C GLY A 678 -1.25 9.83 13.56
N SER A 679 -0.77 10.44 12.48
CA SER A 679 0.26 9.89 11.60
C SER A 679 1.66 10.00 12.23
N SER A 680 2.21 8.85 12.66
CA SER A 680 3.62 8.52 13.01
C SER A 680 4.25 9.20 14.26
N PRO A 681 4.96 8.45 15.15
CA PRO A 681 5.78 9.04 16.22
C PRO A 681 7.32 8.83 16.04
N PRO A 682 8.19 9.73 16.56
CA PRO A 682 9.63 9.53 16.68
C PRO A 682 10.05 8.95 18.06
N ARG A 683 11.28 8.42 18.08
CA ARG A 683 12.00 7.69 19.15
C ARG A 683 12.28 8.52 20.42
N HIS A 684 12.30 7.88 21.61
CA HIS A 684 13.32 8.10 22.66
C HIS A 684 13.32 6.98 23.74
N ARG A 685 14.53 6.54 24.13
CA ARG A 685 14.98 5.64 25.22
C ARG A 685 15.40 6.51 26.46
N PRO A 686 15.90 5.97 27.60
CA PRO A 686 15.43 4.89 28.51
C PRO A 686 15.63 5.25 30.04
N PHE A 687 15.61 4.23 30.93
CA PHE A 687 16.20 4.15 32.32
C PHE A 687 15.28 4.43 33.55
N PRO A 688 15.61 3.94 34.78
CA PRO A 688 15.52 2.55 35.31
C PRO A 688 15.04 2.49 36.80
N VAL A 689 15.34 1.39 37.53
CA VAL A 689 15.39 1.24 39.02
C VAL A 689 14.02 0.83 39.61
N ALA A 690 13.86 -0.10 40.56
CA ALA A 690 14.67 -0.54 41.69
C ALA A 690 14.00 -1.76 42.39
N TYR A 691 14.83 -2.63 43.00
CA TYR A 691 14.66 -3.24 44.35
C TYR A 691 13.45 -4.16 44.57
N ASP A 692 13.46 -5.21 45.38
CA ASP A 692 14.35 -6.01 46.23
C ASP A 692 13.30 -6.98 46.86
N SER A 693 13.54 -8.17 47.38
CA SER A 693 14.55 -8.62 48.31
C SER A 693 14.01 -9.95 48.86
N ASP A 694 14.95 -10.84 49.22
CA ASP A 694 14.86 -11.71 50.41
C ASP A 694 13.85 -12.87 50.43
N THR A 695 14.20 -14.07 50.88
CA THR A 695 15.45 -14.66 51.38
C THR A 695 15.16 -16.13 51.67
N ASP A 696 16.24 -16.91 51.66
CA ASP A 696 16.52 -18.03 52.58
C ASP A 696 15.64 -19.30 52.53
N SER A 697 16.20 -20.49 52.70
CA SER A 697 17.56 -21.01 52.66
C SER A 697 17.42 -22.52 52.90
N ASP A 698 18.44 -23.26 52.48
CA ASP A 698 19.15 -24.22 53.34
C ASP A 698 19.16 -25.74 53.06
N PHE A 699 20.42 -26.18 53.05
CA PHE A 699 21.04 -27.46 53.43
C PHE A 699 21.19 -28.61 52.42
N GLU A 700 22.35 -28.57 51.73
CA GLU A 700 23.48 -29.53 51.79
C GLU A 700 23.21 -31.05 51.76
N HIS A 701 23.79 -31.79 50.80
CA HIS A 701 25.15 -32.36 50.86
C HIS A 701 25.36 -33.48 49.81
N GLY A 702 26.58 -33.53 49.24
CA GLY A 702 27.37 -34.77 49.23
C GLY A 702 27.33 -35.67 47.99
N PHE A 703 28.38 -35.55 47.17
CA PHE A 703 28.85 -36.50 46.16
C PHE A 703 29.25 -37.87 46.77
N ASP A 704 28.95 -39.00 46.09
CA ASP A 704 29.97 -39.85 45.42
C ASP A 704 29.43 -41.21 44.90
N ALA A 705 29.57 -41.36 43.58
CA ALA A 705 30.29 -42.43 42.84
C ALA A 705 29.88 -43.93 42.82
N PHE A 706 29.84 -44.44 41.57
CA PHE A 706 30.08 -45.80 41.02
C PHE A 706 28.97 -46.91 41.03
N SER A 707 28.29 -46.99 39.87
CA SER A 707 27.99 -48.17 38.98
C SER A 707 27.54 -49.54 39.52
N PRO A 708 26.85 -50.40 38.74
CA PRO A 708 25.85 -50.19 37.67
C PRO A 708 24.57 -51.09 37.80
N ALA A 709 23.60 -50.86 36.90
CA ALA A 709 22.38 -51.64 36.56
C ALA A 709 21.09 -51.29 37.35
N PRO A 710 19.87 -51.45 36.79
CA PRO A 710 19.48 -52.04 35.50
C PRO A 710 18.78 -51.06 34.54
N THR A 711 18.80 -51.41 33.27
CA THR A 711 18.10 -50.79 32.14
C THR A 711 16.59 -50.59 32.40
N MET A 712 16.15 -49.34 32.57
CA MET A 712 14.79 -48.95 32.17
C MET A 712 14.83 -48.57 30.68
N SER A 713 14.00 -49.22 29.87
CA SER A 713 13.85 -48.90 28.44
C SER A 713 13.21 -47.52 28.29
N VAL A 714 14.03 -46.47 28.18
CA VAL A 714 13.55 -45.13 27.86
C VAL A 714 13.15 -45.11 26.39
N LEU A 715 11.89 -44.77 26.11
CA LEU A 715 11.42 -44.61 24.73
C LEU A 715 12.14 -43.44 24.05
N ALA A 716 12.33 -43.54 22.74
CA ALA A 716 13.09 -42.56 21.99
C ALA A 716 12.48 -41.14 22.13
N PRO A 717 13.29 -40.09 22.40
CA PRO A 717 12.82 -38.71 22.45
C PRO A 717 12.14 -38.28 21.16
N ILE A 718 11.15 -37.40 21.27
CA ILE A 718 10.45 -36.81 20.14
C ILE A 718 11.09 -35.47 19.78
N ILE A 719 11.42 -35.29 18.51
CA ILE A 719 12.04 -34.09 17.97
C ILE A 719 11.01 -33.33 17.16
N CYS A 720 10.73 -32.08 17.52
CA CYS A 720 9.83 -31.19 16.80
C CYS A 720 10.55 -29.93 16.33
N ASP A 721 10.83 -29.85 15.02
CA ASP A 721 11.30 -28.65 14.36
C ASP A 721 10.14 -27.91 13.68
N ASN A 722 9.56 -26.93 14.38
CA ASN A 722 8.42 -26.16 13.89
C ASN A 722 8.89 -24.89 13.16
N GLY A 723 9.03 -24.96 11.83
CA GLY A 723 9.41 -23.81 11.01
C GLY A 723 8.21 -22.98 10.53
N THR A 724 8.46 -21.76 10.05
CA THR A 724 7.44 -20.84 9.50
C THR A 724 6.62 -21.45 8.35
N GLY A 725 7.26 -22.22 7.48
CA GLY A 725 6.60 -22.87 6.34
C GLY A 725 6.21 -24.33 6.60
N TYR A 726 7.12 -25.10 7.20
CA TYR A 726 6.99 -26.54 7.38
C TYR A 726 7.49 -26.98 8.75
N SER A 727 6.76 -27.91 9.36
CA SER A 727 7.16 -28.62 10.56
C SER A 727 7.75 -29.97 10.19
N LYS A 728 8.80 -30.37 10.90
CA LYS A 728 9.43 -31.68 10.76
C LYS A 728 9.46 -32.33 12.12
N VAL A 729 8.86 -33.50 12.21
CA VAL A 729 8.65 -34.18 13.49
C VAL A 729 8.99 -35.66 13.37
N GLY A 730 9.48 -36.25 14.44
CA GLY A 730 9.81 -37.67 14.47
C GLY A 730 10.59 -38.05 15.73
N PHE A 731 11.08 -39.29 15.76
CA PHE A 731 11.80 -39.84 16.90
C PHE A 731 13.32 -39.69 16.73
N ALA A 732 14.02 -39.45 17.83
CA ALA A 732 15.47 -39.43 17.90
C ALA A 732 16.07 -40.79 17.48
N GLY A 733 17.27 -40.76 16.92
CA GLY A 733 17.96 -41.93 16.38
C GLY A 733 17.61 -42.23 14.91
N ASN A 734 16.48 -41.69 14.42
CA ASN A 734 16.17 -41.75 12.99
C ASN A 734 17.01 -40.76 12.20
N SER A 735 17.35 -41.17 10.96
CA SER A 735 18.17 -40.36 10.04
C SER A 735 17.39 -39.31 9.24
N ASP A 736 16.06 -39.43 9.21
CA ASP A 736 15.13 -38.52 8.54
C ASP A 736 13.88 -38.33 9.43
N PRO A 737 13.23 -37.15 9.39
CA PRO A 737 12.01 -36.90 10.13
C PRO A 737 10.90 -37.87 9.68
N SER A 738 10.11 -38.36 10.64
CA SER A 738 8.98 -39.25 10.36
C SER A 738 7.91 -38.55 9.53
N PHE A 739 7.69 -37.26 9.79
CA PHE A 739 6.73 -36.46 9.05
C PHE A 739 7.29 -35.07 8.74
N VAL A 740 6.98 -34.59 7.54
CA VAL A 740 7.23 -33.22 7.10
C VAL A 740 5.95 -32.70 6.45
N PHE A 741 5.32 -31.70 7.06
CA PHE A 741 4.07 -31.14 6.56
C PHE A 741 4.01 -29.62 6.81
N PRO A 742 3.15 -28.89 6.07
CA PRO A 742 2.99 -27.44 6.23
C PRO A 742 2.63 -27.04 7.66
N THR A 743 3.25 -25.99 8.20
CA THR A 743 2.89 -25.43 9.52
C THR A 743 1.63 -24.56 9.39
N ALA A 744 0.51 -25.20 9.08
CA ALA A 744 -0.78 -24.57 8.86
C ALA A 744 -1.87 -25.30 9.66
N ILE A 745 -2.86 -24.54 10.13
CA ILE A 745 -4.06 -25.04 10.82
C ILE A 745 -5.30 -24.45 10.15
N ALA A 746 -6.32 -25.28 9.90
CA ALA A 746 -7.62 -24.87 9.39
C ALA A 746 -8.67 -25.04 10.50
N THR A 747 -9.30 -23.95 10.92
CA THR A 747 -10.31 -23.94 11.98
C THR A 747 -11.66 -23.50 11.43
N LYS A 748 -12.75 -24.03 12.00
CA LYS A 748 -14.12 -23.69 11.61
C LYS A 748 -14.55 -22.41 12.32
N GLY A 749 -14.98 -21.41 11.56
CA GLY A 749 -15.46 -20.17 12.15
C GLY A 749 -16.83 -20.35 12.82
N SER A 750 -16.96 -20.06 14.12
CA SER A 750 -18.23 -19.53 14.62
C SER A 750 -18.52 -18.24 13.87
N ALA A 751 -19.76 -17.99 13.45
CA ALA A 751 -20.11 -16.85 12.60
C ALA A 751 -19.75 -15.51 13.29
N SER A 752 -18.51 -15.04 13.10
CA SER A 752 -18.02 -13.75 13.56
C SER A 752 -17.53 -12.94 12.37
N THR A 753 -18.29 -11.90 12.08
CA THR A 753 -17.91 -10.60 11.50
C THR A 753 -16.44 -10.44 11.08
N SER A 754 -16.27 -10.22 9.78
CA SER A 754 -15.10 -9.59 9.17
C SER A 754 -14.84 -8.21 9.80
N SER A 755 -13.90 -8.12 10.74
CA SER A 755 -13.33 -6.87 11.22
C SER A 755 -11.80 -6.91 11.14
N ASN A 756 -11.23 -5.99 10.36
CA ASN A 756 -9.81 -5.68 10.33
C ASN A 756 -9.41 -4.89 11.60
N ALA A 757 -9.36 -5.57 12.75
CA ALA A 757 -8.76 -5.05 13.99
C ALA A 757 -7.62 -5.97 14.44
N PRO A 758 -6.52 -5.43 15.01
CA PRO A 758 -5.43 -6.22 15.55
C PRO A 758 -5.86 -6.95 16.83
N ALA A 759 -5.41 -8.19 16.99
CA ALA A 759 -5.72 -9.02 18.16
C ALA A 759 -5.12 -8.41 19.45
N ILE A 760 -5.93 -8.38 20.51
CA ILE A 760 -5.48 -8.10 21.88
C ILE A 760 -4.89 -9.41 22.43
N PRO A 761 -3.71 -9.42 23.10
CA PRO A 761 -3.25 -10.61 23.79
C PRO A 761 -4.19 -10.90 24.97
N SER A 762 -4.97 -11.97 24.89
CA SER A 762 -5.66 -12.53 26.05
C SER A 762 -4.63 -13.10 27.02
N LYS A 763 -4.87 -12.93 28.32
CA LYS A 763 -4.15 -13.69 29.36
C LYS A 763 -4.35 -15.20 29.11
N PRO A 764 -3.34 -16.05 29.35
CA PRO A 764 -3.50 -17.49 29.26
C PRO A 764 -4.48 -17.92 30.34
N GLY A 765 -5.56 -18.59 29.93
CA GLY A 765 -6.44 -19.30 30.84
C GLY A 765 -6.38 -20.77 30.44
N HIS A 766 -6.01 -21.64 31.38
CA HIS A 766 -5.94 -23.09 31.15
C HIS A 766 -7.13 -23.61 30.34
N LEU A 767 -6.85 -24.09 29.13
CA LEU A 767 -7.80 -24.64 28.17
C LEU A 767 -8.43 -25.96 28.62
N ALA A 768 -7.92 -26.59 29.68
CA ALA A 768 -8.47 -27.82 30.26
C ALA A 768 -9.89 -27.66 30.85
N SER A 769 -10.35 -26.43 31.13
CA SER A 769 -11.60 -26.19 31.89
C SER A 769 -12.85 -25.84 31.05
N LYS A 770 -12.75 -25.71 29.71
CA LYS A 770 -13.88 -25.28 28.85
C LYS A 770 -13.95 -26.00 27.50
N ARG A 771 -14.17 -27.32 27.47
CA ARG A 771 -14.37 -28.04 26.19
C ARG A 771 -15.84 -28.08 25.76
N GLY A 772 -16.17 -27.33 24.70
CA GLY A 772 -17.30 -27.63 23.80
C GLY A 772 -16.82 -28.46 22.60
N VAL A 773 -17.73 -29.14 21.90
CA VAL A 773 -17.39 -30.03 20.76
C VAL A 773 -16.87 -29.26 19.54
N GLU A 774 -17.18 -27.96 19.42
CA GLU A 774 -16.75 -27.10 18.31
C GLU A 774 -15.23 -26.87 18.26
N ASP A 775 -14.54 -26.97 19.40
CA ASP A 775 -13.09 -26.72 19.49
C ASP A 775 -12.21 -27.87 18.96
N LEU A 776 -12.80 -29.04 18.74
CA LEU A 776 -12.12 -30.23 18.19
C LEU A 776 -12.18 -30.30 16.65
N ASP A 777 -12.97 -29.43 16.01
CA ASP A 777 -13.20 -29.43 14.55
C ASP A 777 -12.15 -28.57 13.81
N PHE A 778 -10.92 -29.07 13.74
CA PHE A 778 -9.82 -28.44 13.02
C PHE A 778 -8.92 -29.46 12.31
N PHE A 779 -8.17 -29.00 11.31
CA PHE A 779 -7.19 -29.81 10.56
C PHE A 779 -5.82 -29.13 10.60
N ILE A 780 -4.73 -29.89 10.53
CA ILE A 780 -3.37 -29.36 10.41
C ILE A 780 -2.66 -29.90 9.17
N GLY A 781 -1.53 -29.29 8.79
CA GLY A 781 -0.69 -29.82 7.72
C GLY A 781 -1.34 -29.80 6.35
N ASP A 782 -1.10 -30.84 5.56
CA ASP A 782 -1.65 -30.96 4.21
C ASP A 782 -3.19 -31.03 4.22
N GLU A 783 -3.78 -31.58 5.29
CA GLU A 783 -5.22 -31.65 5.46
C GLU A 783 -5.85 -30.26 5.66
N ALA A 784 -5.14 -29.35 6.36
CA ALA A 784 -5.58 -27.97 6.50
C ALA A 784 -5.64 -27.26 5.13
N LEU A 785 -4.63 -27.48 4.29
CA LEU A 785 -4.59 -26.90 2.93
C LEU A 785 -5.62 -27.52 1.99
N ALA A 786 -5.90 -28.81 2.14
CA ALA A 786 -6.95 -29.49 1.36
C ALA A 786 -8.35 -28.96 1.72
N ASN A 787 -8.61 -28.75 3.01
CA ASN A 787 -9.88 -28.25 3.53
C ASN A 787 -10.06 -26.73 3.42
N ALA A 788 -9.05 -25.99 2.96
CA ALA A 788 -9.12 -24.54 2.71
C ALA A 788 -10.23 -24.13 1.74
N LYS A 789 -10.70 -25.05 0.90
CA LYS A 789 -11.79 -24.83 -0.07
C LYS A 789 -13.17 -25.14 0.49
N THR A 790 -13.25 -25.76 1.67
CA THR A 790 -14.50 -26.16 2.30
C THR A 790 -15.14 -24.93 2.96
N PRO A 791 -16.40 -24.58 2.64
CA PRO A 791 -17.08 -23.45 3.27
C PRO A 791 -17.10 -23.59 4.80
N GLY A 792 -16.62 -22.55 5.50
CA GLY A 792 -16.60 -22.50 6.97
C GLY A 792 -15.22 -22.70 7.61
N TYR A 793 -14.20 -23.18 6.87
CA TYR A 793 -12.83 -23.31 7.40
C TYR A 793 -11.92 -22.18 6.91
N GLY A 794 -11.21 -21.55 7.84
CA GLY A 794 -10.15 -20.58 7.55
C GLY A 794 -8.76 -21.16 7.81
N VAL A 795 -7.82 -20.98 6.88
CA VAL A 795 -6.43 -21.41 7.06
C VAL A 795 -5.61 -20.32 7.75
N HIS A 796 -4.96 -20.69 8.85
CA HIS A 796 -4.09 -19.85 9.65
C HIS A 796 -2.70 -20.48 9.76
N TYR A 797 -1.68 -19.63 9.98
CA TYR A 797 -0.30 -20.05 10.18
C TYR A 797 0.13 -19.58 11.57
N PRO A 798 0.33 -20.50 12.54
CA PRO A 798 0.61 -20.12 13.94
C PRO A 798 2.00 -19.52 14.14
N ILE A 799 2.93 -19.76 13.21
CA ILE A 799 4.31 -19.25 13.25
C ILE A 799 4.52 -18.24 12.13
N ARG A 800 5.02 -17.05 12.46
CA ARG A 800 5.38 -15.99 11.51
C ARG A 800 6.79 -15.48 11.81
N HIS A 801 7.63 -15.39 10.78
CA HIS A 801 9.03 -14.98 10.90
C HIS A 801 9.81 -15.76 11.98
N GLY A 802 9.51 -17.06 12.14
CA GLY A 802 10.13 -17.95 13.12
C GLY A 802 9.56 -17.86 14.54
N MET A 803 8.70 -16.89 14.84
CA MET A 803 8.08 -16.72 16.17
C MET A 803 6.63 -17.19 16.18
N ILE A 804 6.16 -17.68 17.32
CA ILE A 804 4.76 -18.07 17.52
C ILE A 804 3.92 -16.78 17.65
N ASP A 805 2.96 -16.59 16.74
CA ASP A 805 2.06 -15.42 16.68
C ASP A 805 0.73 -15.71 17.39
N ASN A 806 0.29 -16.97 17.42
CA ASN A 806 -0.96 -17.41 18.04
C ASN A 806 -0.75 -18.72 18.82
N TRP A 807 -0.77 -18.62 20.14
CA TRP A 807 -0.53 -19.73 21.06
C TRP A 807 -1.67 -20.76 21.06
N ASP A 808 -2.93 -20.33 21.00
CA ASP A 808 -4.09 -21.24 20.95
C ASP A 808 -4.02 -22.15 19.71
N HIS A 809 -3.67 -21.58 18.55
CA HIS A 809 -3.48 -22.33 17.32
C HIS A 809 -2.26 -23.24 17.39
N MET A 810 -1.18 -22.81 18.07
CA MET A 810 0.03 -23.62 18.20
C MET A 810 -0.17 -24.82 19.12
N GLU A 811 -0.89 -24.65 20.23
CA GLU A 811 -1.28 -25.74 21.14
C GLU A 811 -2.11 -26.79 20.42
N ARG A 812 -3.18 -26.38 19.71
CA ARG A 812 -3.99 -27.29 18.87
C ARG A 812 -3.16 -27.98 17.79
N TYR A 813 -2.19 -27.25 17.22
CA TYR A 813 -1.29 -27.80 16.22
C TYR A 813 -0.38 -28.90 16.79
N TRP A 814 0.17 -28.70 17.99
CA TRP A 814 0.94 -29.72 18.68
C TRP A 814 0.08 -30.90 19.14
N GLU A 815 -1.16 -30.68 19.59
CA GLU A 815 -2.10 -31.74 19.97
C GLU A 815 -2.29 -32.74 18.82
N GLN A 816 -2.66 -32.27 17.62
CA GLN A 816 -2.78 -33.18 16.47
C GLN A 816 -1.43 -33.76 16.04
N THR A 817 -0.34 -33.00 16.12
CA THR A 817 1.00 -33.51 15.80
C THR A 817 1.37 -34.73 16.67
N ILE A 818 1.11 -34.66 17.97
CA ILE A 818 1.44 -35.72 18.94
C ILE A 818 0.46 -36.89 18.80
N PHE A 819 -0.84 -36.64 18.93
CA PHE A 819 -1.84 -37.71 19.04
C PHE A 819 -2.25 -38.33 17.70
N LYS A 820 -2.27 -37.55 16.60
CA LYS A 820 -2.71 -38.04 15.28
C LYS A 820 -1.56 -38.53 14.41
N TYR A 821 -0.48 -37.76 14.31
CA TYR A 821 0.65 -38.09 13.42
C TYR A 821 1.65 -39.01 14.11
N LEU A 822 2.25 -38.58 15.23
CA LEU A 822 3.25 -39.37 15.95
C LEU A 822 2.62 -40.57 16.69
N ARG A 823 1.35 -40.46 17.09
CA ARG A 823 0.61 -41.48 17.86
C ARG A 823 1.39 -41.91 19.11
N ALA A 824 1.97 -40.94 19.79
CA ALA A 824 2.77 -41.14 20.98
C ALA A 824 2.00 -40.68 22.22
N GLU A 825 2.21 -41.37 23.34
CA GLU A 825 1.74 -40.93 24.65
C GLU A 825 2.77 -39.91 25.18
N PRO A 826 2.46 -38.61 25.25
CA PRO A 826 3.45 -37.58 25.59
C PRO A 826 4.12 -37.81 26.95
N GLU A 827 3.42 -38.42 27.91
CA GLU A 827 3.91 -38.74 29.26
C GLU A 827 5.11 -39.70 29.28
N ASP A 828 5.25 -40.53 28.25
CA ASP A 828 6.32 -41.53 28.17
C ASP A 828 7.60 -41.01 27.48
N HIS A 829 7.52 -39.83 26.83
CA HIS A 829 8.58 -39.32 25.96
C HIS A 829 9.20 -38.01 26.45
N TYR A 830 10.51 -37.88 26.25
CA TYR A 830 11.19 -36.58 26.28
C TYR A 830 11.00 -35.86 24.95
N PHE A 831 10.95 -34.54 24.97
CA PHE A 831 10.78 -33.70 23.78
C PHE A 831 11.97 -32.77 23.58
N LEU A 832 12.49 -32.73 22.35
CA LEU A 832 13.40 -31.69 21.86
C LEU A 832 12.61 -30.79 20.92
N LEU A 833 12.44 -29.53 21.31
CA LEU A 833 11.84 -28.49 20.48
C LEU A 833 12.92 -27.56 19.93
N THR A 834 12.65 -26.94 18.79
CA THR A 834 13.56 -25.98 18.17
C THR A 834 13.06 -24.55 18.32
N GLU A 835 13.97 -23.60 18.47
CA GLU A 835 13.66 -22.18 18.47
C GLU A 835 14.60 -21.36 17.57
N PRO A 836 14.13 -20.25 16.99
CA PRO A 836 14.99 -19.33 16.26
C PRO A 836 15.97 -18.63 17.22
N PRO A 837 17.10 -18.09 16.71
CA PRO A 837 17.96 -17.25 17.51
C PRO A 837 17.21 -16.00 18.01
N LEU A 838 17.59 -15.49 19.19
CA LEU A 838 16.98 -14.33 19.84
C LEU A 838 15.49 -14.51 20.21
N ASN A 839 15.00 -15.75 20.32
CA ASN A 839 13.69 -16.03 20.88
C ASN A 839 13.61 -15.54 22.34
N ALA A 840 12.51 -14.85 22.67
CA ALA A 840 12.28 -14.27 23.98
C ALA A 840 12.14 -15.38 25.05
N PRO A 841 12.73 -15.23 26.24
CA PRO A 841 12.59 -16.21 27.32
C PRO A 841 11.13 -16.50 27.67
N GLU A 842 10.24 -15.52 27.54
CA GLU A 842 8.80 -15.63 27.79
C GLU A 842 8.13 -16.64 26.85
N ASN A 843 8.59 -16.72 25.59
CA ASN A 843 8.08 -17.72 24.64
C ASN A 843 8.52 -19.13 25.04
N ARG A 844 9.70 -19.30 25.65
CA ARG A 844 10.14 -20.60 26.18
C ARG A 844 9.29 -21.04 27.36
N GLU A 845 8.93 -20.11 28.24
CA GLU A 845 8.02 -20.37 29.36
C GLU A 845 6.64 -20.81 28.88
N GLN A 846 6.04 -20.09 27.92
CA GLN A 846 4.75 -20.46 27.35
C GLN A 846 4.77 -21.80 26.62
N THR A 847 5.88 -22.11 25.93
CA THR A 847 6.09 -23.43 25.33
C THR A 847 6.15 -24.52 26.41
N ALA A 848 6.88 -24.27 27.50
CA ALA A 848 6.98 -25.19 28.63
C ALA A 848 5.64 -25.42 29.33
N GLU A 849 4.86 -24.35 29.55
CA GLU A 849 3.50 -24.40 30.11
C GLU A 849 2.61 -25.35 29.31
N ILE A 850 2.56 -25.18 27.98
CA ILE A 850 1.77 -26.07 27.11
C ILE A 850 2.24 -27.52 27.21
N PHE A 851 3.55 -27.78 27.09
CA PHE A 851 4.05 -29.15 27.05
C PHE A 851 3.97 -29.87 28.40
N PHE A 852 4.30 -29.21 29.52
CA PHE A 852 4.25 -29.84 30.84
C PHE A 852 2.86 -29.87 31.45
N GLU A 853 2.06 -28.82 31.30
CA GLU A 853 0.77 -28.72 31.98
C GLU A 853 -0.38 -29.27 31.14
N SER A 854 -0.33 -29.12 29.81
CA SER A 854 -1.40 -29.60 28.93
C SER A 854 -1.12 -30.98 28.34
N PHE A 855 0.13 -31.25 27.90
CA PHE A 855 0.51 -32.56 27.36
C PHE A 855 1.19 -33.49 28.36
N ASN A 856 1.52 -33.01 29.56
CA ASN A 856 2.06 -33.84 30.64
C ASN A 856 3.35 -34.60 30.27
N ILE A 857 4.23 -33.99 29.44
CA ILE A 857 5.44 -34.66 28.95
C ILE A 857 6.43 -35.04 30.04
N LYS A 858 7.29 -36.03 29.78
CA LYS A 858 8.32 -36.49 30.72
C LYS A 858 9.43 -35.46 30.97
N GLY A 859 9.88 -34.80 29.90
CA GLY A 859 10.93 -33.79 29.95
C GLY A 859 11.13 -33.05 28.65
N LEU A 860 11.62 -31.83 28.73
CA LEU A 860 11.69 -30.85 27.64
C LEU A 860 13.10 -30.29 27.49
N TYR A 861 13.56 -30.18 26.25
CA TYR A 861 14.74 -29.41 25.88
C TYR A 861 14.42 -28.51 24.70
N ILE A 862 14.69 -27.21 24.85
CA ILE A 862 14.47 -26.22 23.79
C ILE A 862 15.84 -25.83 23.23
N ALA A 863 16.09 -26.21 21.98
CA ALA A 863 17.36 -26.06 21.31
C ALA A 863 17.34 -24.96 20.26
N VAL A 864 18.38 -24.14 20.21
CA VAL A 864 18.52 -23.12 19.17
C VAL A 864 18.86 -23.77 17.83
N GLN A 865 18.08 -23.43 16.79
CA GLN A 865 18.16 -24.02 15.45
C GLN A 865 19.57 -24.00 14.85
N ALA A 866 20.31 -22.91 15.01
CA ALA A 866 21.66 -22.77 14.50
C ALA A 866 22.65 -23.78 15.12
N VAL A 867 22.55 -24.03 16.42
CA VAL A 867 23.43 -24.97 17.12
C VAL A 867 23.17 -26.39 16.64
N LEU A 868 21.90 -26.74 16.42
CA LEU A 868 21.53 -28.04 15.85
C LEU A 868 22.05 -28.20 14.41
N ALA A 869 21.99 -27.15 13.59
CA ALA A 869 22.55 -27.18 12.24
C ALA A 869 24.07 -27.44 12.25
N LEU A 870 24.81 -26.88 13.21
CA LEU A 870 26.24 -27.19 13.40
C LEU A 870 26.46 -28.64 13.79
N ALA A 871 25.68 -29.18 14.73
CA ALA A 871 25.74 -30.59 15.11
C ALA A 871 25.49 -31.53 13.92
N ALA A 872 24.56 -31.17 13.02
CA ALA A 872 24.28 -31.94 11.81
C ALA A 872 25.46 -32.01 10.84
N SER A 873 26.32 -30.97 10.84
CA SER A 873 27.50 -30.90 9.99
C SER A 873 28.57 -31.94 10.33
N TRP A 874 28.56 -32.47 11.57
CA TRP A 874 29.48 -33.54 12.01
C TRP A 874 29.31 -34.85 11.24
N SER A 875 28.17 -35.02 10.55
CA SER A 875 27.95 -36.14 9.63
C SER A 875 28.72 -36.01 8.30
N SER A 876 29.33 -34.85 8.04
CA SER A 876 30.11 -34.61 6.84
C SER A 876 31.51 -35.20 6.96
N ASN A 877 31.94 -35.98 5.97
CA ASN A 877 33.30 -36.53 5.90
C ASN A 877 34.41 -35.47 5.84
N ARG A 878 34.06 -34.18 5.64
CA ARG A 878 35.01 -33.06 5.63
C ARG A 878 35.30 -32.51 7.03
N VAL A 879 34.45 -32.81 8.01
CA VAL A 879 34.56 -32.30 9.37
C VAL A 879 35.21 -33.38 10.24
N THR A 880 36.41 -33.12 10.74
CA THR A 880 37.11 -34.01 11.67
C THR A 880 36.80 -33.68 13.13
N ASP A 881 36.56 -32.40 13.42
CA ASP A 881 36.40 -31.88 14.77
C ASP A 881 34.93 -31.58 15.07
N ARG A 882 34.38 -32.15 16.14
CA ARG A 882 32.99 -31.91 16.60
C ARG A 882 32.87 -30.56 17.29
N THR A 883 33.06 -29.49 16.53
CA THR A 883 32.96 -28.12 17.03
C THR A 883 31.54 -27.58 16.91
N LEU A 884 31.14 -26.79 17.91
CA LEU A 884 29.94 -25.95 17.88
C LEU A 884 30.27 -24.47 17.61
N THR A 885 31.47 -24.19 17.10
CA THR A 885 31.90 -22.86 16.64
C THR A 885 31.85 -22.83 15.11
N GLY A 886 31.05 -21.93 14.54
CA GLY A 886 30.89 -21.80 13.10
C GLY A 886 29.83 -20.76 12.72
N THR A 887 29.74 -20.44 11.43
CA THR A 887 28.71 -19.55 10.89
C THR A 887 27.63 -20.36 10.19
N VAL A 888 26.39 -20.31 10.68
CA VAL A 888 25.26 -21.01 10.07
C VAL A 888 24.53 -20.09 9.11
N ILE A 889 24.31 -20.59 7.89
CA ILE A 889 23.46 -19.94 6.89
C ILE A 889 22.21 -20.79 6.76
N ASP A 890 21.14 -20.34 7.41
CA ASP A 890 19.86 -21.03 7.38
C ASP A 890 18.91 -20.32 6.39
N SER A 891 18.64 -20.97 5.26
CA SER A 891 17.75 -20.44 4.22
C SER A 891 16.52 -21.34 4.05
N GLY A 892 15.45 -20.94 4.74
CA GLY A 892 14.15 -21.60 4.71
C GLY A 892 13.23 -21.08 3.60
N ASP A 893 11.92 -21.08 3.90
CA ASP A 893 10.88 -20.53 2.99
C ASP A 893 10.72 -19.01 3.14
N GLY A 894 10.83 -18.48 4.36
CA GLY A 894 10.46 -17.08 4.64
C GLY A 894 11.61 -16.07 4.69
N VAL A 895 12.73 -16.41 5.33
CA VAL A 895 13.88 -15.52 5.53
C VAL A 895 15.17 -16.35 5.46
N THR A 896 16.28 -15.74 5.06
CA THR A 896 17.62 -16.32 5.21
C THR A 896 18.37 -15.66 6.36
N HIS A 897 18.90 -16.48 7.27
CA HIS A 897 19.62 -16.04 8.46
C HIS A 897 21.09 -16.37 8.35
N VAL A 898 21.96 -15.42 8.70
CA VAL A 898 23.39 -15.65 8.88
C VAL A 898 23.73 -15.49 10.36
N ILE A 899 24.07 -16.61 10.99
CA ILE A 899 24.12 -16.75 12.45
C ILE A 899 25.52 -17.22 12.86
N PRO A 900 26.34 -16.36 13.48
CA PRO A 900 27.63 -16.77 14.03
C PRO A 900 27.43 -17.44 15.40
N CYS A 901 28.02 -18.62 15.56
CA CYS A 901 28.04 -19.37 16.82
C CYS A 901 29.49 -19.57 17.28
N ALA A 902 29.74 -19.37 18.57
CA ALA A 902 31.00 -19.67 19.22
C ALA A 902 30.73 -20.53 20.45
N GLU A 903 31.38 -21.68 20.52
CA GLU A 903 31.30 -22.62 21.64
C GLU A 903 29.85 -23.03 21.97
N GLY A 904 29.01 -23.15 20.93
CA GLY A 904 27.59 -23.47 21.04
C GLY A 904 26.68 -22.30 21.44
N TYR A 905 27.22 -21.12 21.73
CA TYR A 905 26.44 -19.91 21.95
C TYR A 905 26.34 -19.08 20.67
N VAL A 906 25.15 -18.51 20.44
CA VAL A 906 24.92 -17.60 19.32
C VAL A 906 25.40 -16.20 19.67
N ILE A 907 26.22 -15.59 18.79
CA ILE A 907 26.66 -14.20 18.94
C ILE A 907 25.56 -13.28 18.41
N GLY A 908 24.56 -13.03 19.26
CA GLY A 908 23.33 -12.33 18.90
C GLY A 908 23.53 -10.95 18.25
N SER A 909 24.55 -10.20 18.68
CA SER A 909 24.86 -8.85 18.17
C SER A 909 25.33 -8.83 16.71
N ALA A 910 25.78 -9.96 16.18
CA ALA A 910 26.35 -10.06 14.84
C ALA A 910 25.40 -10.76 13.84
N ILE A 911 24.22 -11.22 14.27
CA ILE A 911 23.24 -11.87 13.38
C ILE A 911 22.77 -10.88 12.31
N LYS A 912 22.67 -11.37 11.07
CA LYS A 912 22.05 -10.63 9.97
C LYS A 912 20.92 -11.44 9.33
N HIS A 913 19.88 -10.73 8.93
CA HIS A 913 18.71 -11.26 8.25
C HIS A 913 18.69 -10.77 6.81
N ILE A 914 18.38 -11.67 5.89
CA ILE A 914 18.29 -11.42 4.46
C ILE A 914 16.83 -11.64 4.06
N PRO A 915 16.13 -10.62 3.51
CA PRO A 915 14.73 -10.70 3.11
C PRO A 915 14.58 -11.43 1.75
N ILE A 916 15.32 -12.53 1.58
CA ILE A 916 15.31 -13.38 0.40
C ILE A 916 15.36 -14.83 0.88
N ALA A 917 14.37 -15.62 0.50
CA ALA A 917 14.28 -17.02 0.88
C ALA A 917 13.54 -17.85 -0.18
N GLY A 918 13.16 -19.07 0.19
CA GLY A 918 12.58 -20.03 -0.74
C GLY A 918 11.27 -19.60 -1.39
N ARG A 919 10.47 -18.78 -0.69
CA ARG A 919 9.22 -18.20 -1.20
C ARG A 919 9.46 -17.18 -2.28
N ASP A 920 10.45 -16.31 -2.11
CA ASP A 920 10.81 -15.27 -3.09
C ASP A 920 11.23 -15.89 -4.42
N ILE A 921 12.03 -16.97 -4.36
CA ILE A 921 12.41 -17.77 -5.54
C ILE A 921 11.17 -18.40 -6.20
N SER A 922 10.22 -18.87 -5.40
CA SER A 922 8.98 -19.46 -5.91
C SER A 922 7.98 -18.42 -6.42
N GLN A 923 8.10 -17.15 -6.02
CA GLN A 923 7.28 -16.04 -6.51
C GLN A 923 7.87 -15.41 -7.78
N PHE A 924 9.20 -15.46 -7.94
CA PHE A 924 9.89 -15.09 -9.17
C PHE A 924 9.32 -15.86 -10.38
N ASP A 925 9.09 -17.16 -10.22
CA ASP A 925 8.35 -17.99 -11.17
C ASP A 925 6.84 -17.96 -10.82
N GLN A 926 6.03 -17.16 -11.50
CA GLN A 926 4.61 -16.88 -11.13
C GLN A 926 3.61 -18.06 -11.29
N LEU A 927 4.04 -19.32 -11.25
CA LEU A 927 3.21 -20.51 -11.46
C LEU A 927 3.23 -21.44 -10.24
N ARG A 928 2.15 -22.18 -9.93
CA ARG A 928 2.21 -23.31 -8.97
C ARG A 928 3.24 -24.39 -9.36
N VAL A 929 3.70 -24.36 -10.61
CA VAL A 929 4.78 -25.17 -11.18
C VAL A 929 6.16 -24.73 -10.68
N ALA A 930 6.31 -23.47 -10.28
CA ALA A 930 7.56 -22.85 -9.83
C ALA A 930 8.25 -23.62 -8.71
N SER A 931 7.52 -24.07 -7.69
CA SER A 931 8.13 -24.81 -6.59
C SER A 931 8.74 -26.14 -7.05
N LYS A 932 8.09 -26.82 -8.00
CA LYS A 932 8.61 -28.07 -8.60
C LYS A 932 9.76 -27.81 -9.57
N VAL A 933 9.67 -26.72 -10.33
CA VAL A 933 10.74 -26.29 -11.25
C VAL A 933 12.00 -25.92 -10.46
N LYS A 934 11.83 -25.10 -9.42
CA LYS A 934 12.87 -24.73 -8.46
C LYS A 934 13.56 -25.95 -7.84
N GLU A 935 12.80 -26.92 -7.34
CA GLU A 935 13.38 -28.09 -6.66
C GLU A 935 14.10 -29.04 -7.62
N ASN A 936 13.61 -29.20 -8.86
CA ASN A 936 14.09 -30.24 -9.77
C ASN A 936 15.08 -29.75 -10.83
N TYR A 937 15.03 -28.46 -11.22
CA TYR A 937 15.74 -27.97 -12.40
C TYR A 937 16.71 -26.81 -12.11
N SER A 938 16.56 -26.11 -10.98
CA SER A 938 17.35 -24.91 -10.69
C SER A 938 18.72 -25.22 -10.05
N TYR A 939 19.72 -24.39 -10.38
CA TYR A 939 21.10 -24.51 -9.90
C TYR A 939 21.79 -23.14 -9.81
N VAL A 940 22.84 -23.03 -9.00
CA VAL A 940 23.64 -21.80 -8.91
C VAL A 940 24.72 -21.81 -9.99
N CYS A 941 24.76 -20.76 -10.82
CA CYS A 941 25.81 -20.62 -11.83
C CYS A 941 27.12 -20.11 -11.21
N GLN A 942 28.25 -20.39 -11.87
CA GLN A 942 29.55 -19.84 -11.46
C GLN A 942 29.76 -18.43 -12.03
N ASP A 943 29.31 -18.20 -13.27
CA ASP A 943 29.49 -16.96 -14.01
C ASP A 943 28.24 -16.75 -14.87
N ILE A 944 27.45 -15.76 -14.49
CA ILE A 944 26.15 -15.48 -15.10
C ILE A 944 26.27 -15.17 -16.60
N VAL A 945 27.32 -14.44 -17.00
CA VAL A 945 27.52 -14.00 -18.39
C VAL A 945 27.88 -15.19 -19.28
N LYS A 946 28.71 -16.11 -18.77
CA LYS A 946 29.03 -17.35 -19.50
C LYS A 946 27.82 -18.27 -19.62
N GLU A 947 27.02 -18.36 -18.55
CA GLU A 947 25.83 -19.21 -18.57
C GLU A 947 24.77 -18.68 -19.56
N PHE A 948 24.53 -17.36 -19.61
CA PHE A 948 23.68 -16.76 -20.63
C PHE A 948 24.15 -17.06 -22.05
N ARG A 949 25.44 -16.86 -22.34
CA ARG A 949 26.00 -17.16 -23.68
C ARG A 949 25.83 -18.62 -24.08
N LYS A 950 25.92 -19.54 -23.11
CA LYS A 950 25.72 -20.98 -23.33
C LYS A 950 24.26 -21.28 -23.70
N TYR A 951 23.29 -20.70 -23.00
CA TYR A 951 21.87 -20.85 -23.33
C TYR A 951 21.50 -20.18 -24.65
N ASP A 952 22.07 -19.01 -24.97
CA ASP A 952 21.82 -18.31 -26.23
C ASP A 952 22.44 -19.02 -27.45
N ALA A 953 23.58 -19.70 -27.26
CA ALA A 953 24.26 -20.42 -28.33
C ALA A 953 23.52 -21.70 -28.76
N ASP A 954 22.93 -22.42 -27.81
CA ASP A 954 22.18 -23.65 -28.08
C ASP A 954 20.98 -23.83 -27.11
N PRO A 955 19.86 -23.10 -27.36
CA PRO A 955 18.70 -23.15 -26.48
C PRO A 955 18.09 -24.55 -26.37
N TYR A 956 18.03 -25.31 -27.47
CA TYR A 956 17.39 -26.61 -27.52
C TYR A 956 18.08 -27.69 -26.66
N LYS A 957 19.38 -27.51 -26.38
CA LYS A 957 20.15 -28.42 -25.53
C LYS A 957 20.02 -28.11 -24.03
N HIS A 958 19.68 -26.87 -23.69
CA HIS A 958 19.75 -26.38 -22.31
C HIS A 958 18.38 -26.10 -21.69
N PHE A 959 17.34 -25.94 -22.51
CA PHE A 959 15.95 -25.92 -22.08
C PHE A 959 15.48 -27.34 -21.78
N GLU A 960 14.86 -27.52 -20.62
CA GLU A 960 14.25 -28.78 -20.19
C GLU A 960 12.74 -28.69 -20.31
N ARG A 961 12.06 -29.82 -20.46
CA ARG A 961 10.59 -29.83 -20.53
C ARG A 961 10.01 -30.39 -19.23
N TYR A 962 9.20 -29.57 -18.55
CA TYR A 962 8.43 -30.00 -17.40
C TYR A 962 7.02 -30.42 -17.83
N GLU A 963 6.63 -31.64 -17.50
CA GLU A 963 5.26 -32.13 -17.71
C GLU A 963 4.48 -32.12 -16.40
N GLY A 964 3.29 -31.53 -16.42
CA GLY A 964 2.41 -31.42 -15.27
C GLY A 964 0.96 -31.77 -15.61
N GLU A 965 0.17 -32.03 -14.57
CA GLU A 965 -1.26 -32.29 -14.69
C GLU A 965 -2.06 -31.21 -13.97
N HIS A 966 -3.09 -30.68 -14.62
CA HIS A 966 -3.91 -29.63 -14.04
C HIS A 966 -4.89 -30.21 -13.01
N SER A 967 -4.71 -29.85 -11.74
CA SER A 967 -5.42 -30.44 -10.59
C SER A 967 -6.97 -30.37 -10.62
N VAL A 968 -7.56 -29.56 -11.49
CA VAL A 968 -9.03 -29.40 -11.60
C VAL A 968 -9.59 -30.06 -12.86
N THR A 969 -8.81 -30.12 -13.95
CA THR A 969 -9.30 -30.58 -15.25
C THR A 969 -8.69 -31.92 -15.67
N GLY A 970 -7.69 -32.42 -14.94
CA GLY A 970 -6.93 -33.64 -15.29
C GLY A 970 -6.13 -33.54 -16.58
N ARG A 971 -6.10 -32.34 -17.21
CA ARG A 971 -5.39 -32.15 -18.48
C ARG A 971 -3.90 -32.06 -18.23
N LYS A 972 -3.15 -32.88 -18.96
CA LYS A 972 -1.69 -32.78 -19.01
C LYS A 972 -1.28 -31.51 -19.77
N TYR A 973 -0.30 -30.81 -19.25
CA TYR A 973 0.34 -29.66 -19.87
C TYR A 973 1.86 -29.83 -19.79
N ALA A 974 2.58 -29.20 -20.71
CA ALA A 974 4.03 -29.17 -20.68
C ALA A 974 4.53 -27.72 -20.77
N VAL A 975 5.57 -27.40 -20.02
CA VAL A 975 6.20 -26.08 -19.95
C VAL A 975 7.70 -26.26 -20.20
N ASP A 976 8.26 -25.43 -21.07
CA ASP A 976 9.71 -25.39 -21.29
C ASP A 976 10.36 -24.54 -20.20
N VAL A 977 11.42 -25.07 -19.61
CA VAL A 977 12.14 -24.53 -18.47
C VAL A 977 13.57 -24.16 -18.89
N GLY A 978 13.88 -22.86 -18.93
CA GLY A 978 15.08 -22.30 -19.52
C GLY A 978 15.97 -21.52 -18.55
N TYR A 979 16.06 -20.20 -18.76
CA TYR A 979 16.96 -19.30 -18.04
C TYR A 979 16.69 -19.23 -16.53
N GLU A 980 15.43 -19.42 -16.12
CA GLU A 980 14.99 -19.45 -14.72
C GLU A 980 15.73 -20.50 -13.89
N ARG A 981 16.27 -21.55 -14.52
CA ARG A 981 17.07 -22.58 -13.84
C ARG A 981 18.25 -21.98 -13.08
N PHE A 982 18.97 -21.04 -13.69
CA PHE A 982 20.13 -20.42 -13.05
C PHE A 982 19.86 -19.01 -12.52
N LEU A 983 18.88 -18.29 -13.07
CA LEU A 983 18.53 -16.95 -12.60
C LEU A 983 17.80 -16.96 -11.26
N ALA A 984 16.90 -17.93 -11.04
CA ALA A 984 16.10 -17.94 -9.82
C ALA A 984 16.97 -18.11 -8.54
N PRO A 985 18.01 -18.96 -8.50
CA PRO A 985 18.94 -19.02 -7.37
C PRO A 985 19.97 -17.87 -7.32
N GLU A 986 20.19 -17.15 -8.44
CA GLU A 986 21.20 -16.08 -8.51
C GLU A 986 20.85 -14.88 -7.65
N ILE A 987 19.58 -14.72 -7.25
CA ILE A 987 19.11 -13.63 -6.38
C ILE A 987 19.81 -13.61 -5.01
N PHE A 988 20.42 -14.71 -4.55
CA PHE A 988 21.25 -14.71 -3.34
C PHE A 988 22.60 -14.00 -3.53
N PHE A 989 23.12 -14.01 -4.75
CA PHE A 989 24.44 -13.48 -5.10
C PHE A 989 24.35 -12.14 -5.84
N ASN A 990 23.22 -11.86 -6.49
CA ASN A 990 22.87 -10.57 -7.09
C ASN A 990 21.42 -10.22 -6.75
N PRO A 991 21.16 -9.74 -5.50
CA PRO A 991 19.82 -9.42 -5.03
C PRO A 991 19.05 -8.41 -5.88
N GLU A 992 19.76 -7.54 -6.60
CA GLU A 992 19.20 -6.53 -7.49
C GLU A 992 18.35 -7.11 -8.63
N ILE A 993 18.49 -8.42 -8.93
CA ILE A 993 17.66 -9.13 -9.91
C ILE A 993 16.19 -9.20 -9.46
N TYR A 994 15.93 -9.22 -8.16
CA TYR A 994 14.60 -9.41 -7.58
C TYR A 994 14.12 -8.20 -6.77
N SER A 995 14.99 -7.61 -5.95
CA SER A 995 14.63 -6.52 -5.02
C SER A 995 15.38 -5.24 -5.33
N SER A 996 14.65 -4.12 -5.46
CA SER A 996 15.24 -2.78 -5.52
C SER A 996 15.70 -2.27 -4.16
N ASP A 997 15.18 -2.86 -3.08
CA ASP A 997 15.34 -2.36 -1.72
C ASP A 997 16.51 -3.06 -1.00
N PHE A 998 16.82 -4.29 -1.42
CA PHE A 998 17.90 -5.09 -0.85
C PHE A 998 18.92 -5.44 -1.93
N LEU A 999 20.12 -4.88 -1.80
CA LEU A 999 21.16 -4.91 -2.85
C LEU A 999 22.44 -5.64 -2.43
N THR A 1000 22.56 -6.08 -1.18
CA THR A 1000 23.82 -6.65 -0.65
C THR A 1000 23.88 -8.16 -0.86
N PRO A 1001 24.86 -8.70 -1.61
CA PRO A 1001 25.00 -10.13 -1.85
C PRO A 1001 25.25 -10.95 -0.57
N LEU A 1002 24.78 -12.20 -0.55
CA LEU A 1002 25.00 -13.13 0.56
C LEU A 1002 26.48 -13.25 1.00
N PRO A 1003 27.48 -13.38 0.11
CA PRO A 1003 28.89 -13.45 0.53
C PRO A 1003 29.36 -12.21 1.32
N GLU A 1004 28.91 -11.02 0.97
CA GLU A 1004 29.28 -9.78 1.67
C GLU A 1004 28.68 -9.72 3.07
N ILE A 1005 27.44 -10.20 3.21
CA ILE A 1005 26.74 -10.26 4.49
C ILE A 1005 27.43 -11.25 5.42
N VAL A 1006 27.82 -12.42 4.92
CA VAL A 1006 28.58 -13.42 5.69
C VAL A 1006 29.91 -12.82 6.17
N ASP A 1007 30.63 -12.13 5.30
CA ASP A 1007 31.86 -11.42 5.67
C ASP A 1007 31.61 -10.34 6.73
N GLU A 1008 30.53 -9.56 6.61
CA GLU A 1008 30.13 -8.55 7.59
C GLU A 1008 29.83 -9.15 8.97
N VAL A 1009 29.03 -10.22 9.02
CA VAL A 1009 28.67 -10.95 10.25
C VAL A 1009 29.93 -11.43 10.98
N ILE A 1010 30.85 -12.05 10.24
CA ILE A 1010 32.08 -12.57 10.84
C ILE A 1010 32.99 -11.41 11.28
N LYS A 1011 33.06 -10.30 10.53
CA LYS A 1011 33.81 -9.11 10.95
C LYS A 1011 33.21 -8.41 12.17
N GLN A 1012 31.91 -8.46 12.39
CA GLN A 1012 31.25 -7.89 13.57
C GLN A 1012 31.42 -8.77 14.82
N SER A 1013 31.76 -10.04 14.64
CA SER A 1013 32.07 -10.96 15.74
C SER A 1013 33.41 -10.61 16.41
N PRO A 1014 33.64 -11.02 17.68
CA PRO A 1014 34.94 -10.83 18.36
C PRO A 1014 36.11 -11.38 17.54
N ILE A 1015 37.26 -10.73 17.61
CA ILE A 1015 38.42 -11.04 16.74
C ILE A 1015 38.91 -12.49 16.89
N ASP A 1016 38.87 -13.03 18.11
CA ASP A 1016 39.42 -14.34 18.45
C ASP A 1016 38.64 -15.50 17.79
N VAL A 1017 37.34 -15.33 17.57
CA VAL A 1017 36.48 -16.38 16.99
C VAL A 1017 36.42 -16.34 15.47
N ARG A 1018 36.79 -15.22 14.83
CA ARG A 1018 36.58 -15.01 13.38
C ARG A 1018 37.21 -16.09 12.51
N ARG A 1019 38.39 -16.58 12.88
CA ARG A 1019 39.07 -17.66 12.13
C ARG A 1019 38.26 -18.96 12.17
N GLY A 1020 37.72 -19.32 13.33
CA GLY A 1020 36.83 -20.47 13.47
C GLY A 1020 35.54 -20.28 12.67
N LEU A 1021 34.97 -19.07 12.68
CA LEU A 1021 33.76 -18.73 11.93
C LEU A 1021 33.92 -18.80 10.41
N TYR A 1022 35.07 -18.38 9.86
CA TYR A 1022 35.39 -18.52 8.42
C TYR A 1022 35.70 -19.97 8.03
N LYS A 1023 36.37 -20.72 8.90
CA LYS A 1023 36.74 -22.12 8.67
C LYS A 1023 35.54 -23.06 8.69
N ASN A 1024 34.48 -22.73 9.43
CA ASN A 1024 33.31 -23.60 9.60
C ASN A 1024 32.00 -22.87 9.24
N ILE A 1025 31.74 -22.66 7.95
CA ILE A 1025 30.46 -22.11 7.48
C ILE A 1025 29.53 -23.26 7.10
N VAL A 1026 28.43 -23.44 7.84
CA VAL A 1026 27.49 -24.55 7.64
C VAL A 1026 26.22 -24.06 6.95
N LEU A 1027 25.80 -24.78 5.91
CA LEU A 1027 24.55 -24.51 5.21
C LEU A 1027 23.39 -25.31 5.81
N SER A 1028 22.26 -24.66 6.02
CA SER A 1028 21.01 -25.25 6.52
C SER A 1028 19.82 -24.75 5.69
N GLY A 1029 18.80 -25.60 5.57
CA GLY A 1029 17.53 -25.22 4.96
C GLY A 1029 17.44 -25.51 3.47
N GLY A 1030 16.21 -25.78 3.00
CA GLY A 1030 15.95 -26.26 1.64
C GLY A 1030 16.43 -25.33 0.52
N SER A 1031 16.49 -24.02 0.76
CA SER A 1031 16.92 -23.04 -0.26
C SER A 1031 18.45 -22.97 -0.39
N THR A 1032 19.21 -23.66 0.47
CA THR A 1032 20.67 -23.85 0.30
C THR A 1032 21.02 -25.12 -0.48
N MET A 1033 20.04 -25.96 -0.83
CA MET A 1033 20.22 -27.23 -1.52
C MET A 1033 20.52 -27.10 -3.02
N PHE A 1034 20.50 -25.87 -3.58
CA PHE A 1034 20.81 -25.68 -4.99
C PHE A 1034 22.20 -26.21 -5.32
N GLN A 1035 22.30 -26.89 -6.47
CA GLN A 1035 23.59 -27.36 -6.94
C GLN A 1035 24.56 -26.18 -7.06
N HIS A 1036 25.81 -26.39 -6.61
CA HIS A 1036 26.88 -25.41 -6.61
C HIS A 1036 26.75 -24.21 -5.65
N PHE A 1037 25.68 -24.13 -4.83
CA PHE A 1037 25.47 -23.02 -3.90
C PHE A 1037 26.66 -22.82 -2.93
N GLY A 1038 27.07 -23.89 -2.25
CA GLY A 1038 28.20 -23.84 -1.30
C GLY A 1038 29.53 -23.53 -1.98
N GLN A 1039 29.78 -24.06 -3.18
CA GLN A 1039 31.01 -23.77 -3.94
C GLN A 1039 31.08 -22.31 -4.38
N ARG A 1040 29.96 -21.76 -4.88
CA ARG A 1040 29.85 -20.34 -5.27
C ARG A 1040 30.09 -19.43 -4.07
N LEU A 1041 29.42 -19.69 -2.96
CA LEU A 1041 29.59 -18.92 -1.72
C LEU A 1041 31.02 -18.97 -1.21
N LYS A 1042 31.65 -20.15 -1.15
CA LYS A 1042 33.04 -20.31 -0.72
C LYS A 1042 34.00 -19.49 -1.59
N ARG A 1043 33.84 -19.57 -2.91
CA ARG A 1043 34.68 -18.86 -3.88
C ARG A 1043 34.56 -17.34 -3.71
N ASP A 1044 33.35 -16.82 -3.71
CA ASP A 1044 33.09 -15.38 -3.66
C ASP A 1044 33.54 -14.79 -2.31
N LEU A 1045 33.26 -15.49 -1.21
CA LEU A 1045 33.72 -15.11 0.12
C LEU A 1045 35.25 -15.14 0.23
N LYS A 1046 35.89 -16.20 -0.28
CA LYS A 1046 37.36 -16.28 -0.30
C LYS A 1046 37.98 -15.12 -1.08
N GLN A 1047 37.43 -14.77 -2.25
CA GLN A 1047 37.88 -13.62 -3.02
C GLN A 1047 37.70 -12.29 -2.28
N LEU A 1048 36.64 -12.12 -1.47
CA LEU A 1048 36.44 -10.93 -0.64
C LEU A 1048 37.48 -10.84 0.49
N VAL A 1049 37.72 -11.96 1.18
CA VAL A 1049 38.68 -12.04 2.29
C VAL A 1049 40.11 -11.83 1.79
N ASP A 1050 40.50 -12.51 0.71
CA ASP A 1050 41.85 -12.42 0.14
C ASP A 1050 42.13 -10.99 -0.36
N ARG A 1051 41.19 -10.37 -1.10
CA ARG A 1051 41.31 -8.96 -1.55
C ARG A 1051 41.53 -8.00 -0.38
N ARG A 1052 40.84 -8.20 0.74
CA ARG A 1052 41.01 -7.38 1.94
C ARG A 1052 42.40 -7.57 2.57
N LEU A 1053 42.87 -8.81 2.66
CA LEU A 1053 44.20 -9.11 3.18
C LEU A 1053 45.29 -8.48 2.30
N ASP A 1054 45.19 -8.60 0.98
CA ASP A 1054 46.13 -8.01 0.03
C ASP A 1054 46.17 -6.49 0.17
N ALA A 1055 45.01 -5.83 0.30
CA ALA A 1055 44.91 -4.40 0.53
C ALA A 1055 45.61 -3.97 1.84
N SER A 1056 45.47 -4.74 2.93
CA SER A 1056 46.17 -4.46 4.19
C SER A 1056 47.68 -4.66 4.10
N VAL A 1057 48.16 -5.67 3.37
CA VAL A 1057 49.59 -5.92 3.14
C VAL A 1057 50.21 -4.79 2.32
N MET A 1058 49.52 -4.36 1.25
CA MET A 1058 49.95 -3.24 0.42
C MET A 1058 49.99 -1.93 1.20
N ALA A 1059 48.97 -1.64 2.02
CA ALA A 1059 48.92 -0.44 2.85
C ALA A 1059 50.03 -0.40 3.92
N SER A 1060 50.48 -1.58 4.39
CA SER A 1060 51.54 -1.70 5.40
C SER A 1060 52.96 -1.70 4.79
N GLY A 1061 53.11 -1.43 3.49
CA GLY A 1061 54.40 -1.45 2.80
C GLY A 1061 55.09 -2.83 2.84
N GLY A 1062 54.32 -3.92 3.01
CA GLY A 1062 54.86 -5.29 3.13
C GLY A 1062 55.48 -5.64 4.49
N LEU A 1063 55.43 -4.73 5.49
CA LEU A 1063 55.99 -4.96 6.83
C LEU A 1063 55.16 -5.93 7.67
N GLN A 1064 53.84 -6.00 7.45
CA GLN A 1064 52.94 -6.96 8.09
C GLN A 1064 52.43 -7.97 7.06
N LYS A 1065 52.83 -9.24 7.22
CA LYS A 1065 52.31 -10.37 6.42
C LYS A 1065 51.22 -11.08 7.22
N SER A 1066 50.01 -11.16 6.66
CA SER A 1066 48.94 -11.98 7.21
C SER A 1066 49.27 -13.46 7.04
N SER A 1067 48.94 -14.30 8.01
CA SER A 1067 49.04 -15.77 7.92
C SER A 1067 48.00 -16.40 6.98
N GLY A 1068 47.21 -15.59 6.27
CA GLY A 1068 46.04 -16.04 5.52
C GLY A 1068 44.85 -16.35 6.43
N VAL A 1069 43.65 -16.38 5.86
CA VAL A 1069 42.42 -16.83 6.51
C VAL A 1069 41.84 -17.96 5.69
N GLU A 1070 41.70 -19.12 6.31
CA GLU A 1070 41.04 -20.27 5.69
C GLU A 1070 39.52 -20.04 5.69
N VAL A 1071 38.90 -20.18 4.52
CA VAL A 1071 37.45 -20.08 4.34
C VAL A 1071 36.95 -21.42 3.84
N ASP A 1072 36.05 -22.05 4.58
CA ASP A 1072 35.38 -23.27 4.14
C ASP A 1072 33.88 -23.23 4.35
N VAL A 1073 33.15 -23.80 3.37
CA VAL A 1073 31.69 -23.90 3.38
C VAL A 1073 31.34 -25.37 3.30
N ILE A 1074 30.76 -25.88 4.39
CA ILE A 1074 30.44 -27.28 4.57
C ILE A 1074 29.04 -27.54 4.03
N SER A 1075 29.00 -28.43 3.04
CA SER A 1075 27.77 -28.99 2.53
C SER A 1075 27.65 -30.47 2.91
N HIS A 1076 26.47 -30.90 3.36
CA HIS A 1076 26.23 -32.27 3.83
C HIS A 1076 24.88 -32.81 3.31
N LYS A 1077 24.74 -34.14 3.24
CA LYS A 1077 23.58 -34.79 2.61
C LYS A 1077 22.24 -34.51 3.30
N ARG A 1078 22.27 -34.10 4.57
CA ARG A 1078 21.09 -33.86 5.42
C ARG A 1078 20.74 -32.38 5.59
N GLN A 1079 21.28 -31.51 4.73
CA GLN A 1079 21.08 -30.05 4.76
C GLN A 1079 19.61 -29.61 4.81
N ARG A 1080 18.72 -30.28 4.04
CA ARG A 1080 17.30 -29.93 3.94
C ARG A 1080 16.60 -29.86 5.31
N TYR A 1081 16.99 -30.75 6.22
CA TYR A 1081 16.44 -30.86 7.57
C TYR A 1081 17.57 -30.88 8.62
N ALA A 1082 18.64 -30.11 8.38
CA ALA A 1082 19.85 -30.12 9.21
C ALA A 1082 19.52 -29.90 10.68
N VAL A 1083 18.65 -28.93 10.98
CA VAL A 1083 18.16 -28.66 12.33
C VAL A 1083 17.56 -29.90 12.99
N TRP A 1084 16.59 -30.56 12.34
CA TRP A 1084 15.95 -31.75 12.88
C TRP A 1084 16.94 -32.91 13.05
N PHE A 1085 17.81 -33.14 12.06
CA PHE A 1085 18.81 -34.21 12.11
C PHE A 1085 19.85 -33.97 13.22
N GLY A 1086 20.30 -32.73 13.41
CA GLY A 1086 21.16 -32.35 14.52
C GLY A 1086 20.48 -32.56 15.88
N GLY A 1087 19.19 -32.24 15.97
CA GLY A 1087 18.37 -32.56 17.14
C GLY A 1087 18.29 -34.07 17.41
N SER A 1088 18.05 -34.88 16.37
CA SER A 1088 18.04 -36.35 16.47
C SER A 1088 19.39 -36.91 16.92
N LEU A 1089 20.50 -36.38 16.40
CA LEU A 1089 21.85 -36.76 16.81
C LEU A 1089 22.13 -36.42 18.28
N LEU A 1090 21.83 -35.19 18.70
CA LEU A 1090 22.06 -34.76 20.08
C LEU A 1090 21.13 -35.47 21.07
N ALA A 1091 19.85 -35.63 20.74
CA ALA A 1091 18.89 -36.30 21.61
C ALA A 1091 19.13 -37.81 21.76
N SER A 1092 19.93 -38.41 20.87
CA SER A 1092 20.36 -39.80 20.99
C SER A 1092 21.53 -39.99 21.97
N LEU A 1093 22.15 -38.90 22.45
CA LEU A 1093 23.25 -38.94 23.40
C LEU A 1093 22.71 -39.13 24.83
N PRO A 1094 23.40 -39.90 25.70
CA PRO A 1094 22.99 -40.05 27.09
C PRO A 1094 22.87 -38.71 27.84
N GLU A 1095 23.73 -37.74 27.52
CA GLU A 1095 23.77 -36.41 28.12
C GLU A 1095 22.48 -35.61 27.86
N PHE A 1096 21.72 -35.93 26.80
CA PHE A 1096 20.46 -35.27 26.49
C PHE A 1096 19.47 -35.34 27.65
N TYR A 1097 19.31 -36.52 28.25
CA TYR A 1097 18.34 -36.73 29.33
C TYR A 1097 18.70 -35.94 30.58
N THR A 1098 20.00 -35.73 30.84
CA THR A 1098 20.48 -34.91 31.96
C THR A 1098 20.39 -33.42 31.68
N SER A 1099 20.41 -33.01 30.41
CA SER A 1099 20.27 -31.60 30.00
C SER A 1099 18.81 -31.17 29.79
N CYS A 1100 17.86 -32.11 29.73
CA CYS A 1100 16.43 -31.82 29.70
C CYS A 1100 15.91 -31.35 31.05
N HIS A 1101 14.97 -30.43 31.03
CA HIS A 1101 14.14 -30.12 32.20
C HIS A 1101 13.07 -31.20 32.33
N THR A 1102 12.89 -31.78 33.50
CA THR A 1102 11.87 -32.83 33.74
C THR A 1102 10.57 -32.21 34.24
N LYS A 1103 9.46 -32.94 34.12
CA LYS A 1103 8.18 -32.47 34.67
C LYS A 1103 8.25 -32.19 36.17
N ALA A 1104 8.93 -33.06 36.93
CA ALA A 1104 9.11 -32.85 38.37
C ALA A 1104 9.83 -31.52 38.67
N GLN A 1105 10.88 -31.19 37.91
CA GLN A 1105 11.58 -29.91 38.04
C GLN A 1105 10.69 -28.72 37.64
N TYR A 1106 9.87 -28.89 36.60
CA TYR A 1106 8.91 -27.87 36.17
C TYR A 1106 7.84 -27.62 37.25
N ASP A 1107 7.26 -28.67 37.82
CA ASP A 1107 6.23 -28.55 38.86
C ASP A 1107 6.80 -27.93 40.16
N GLU A 1108 8.10 -28.16 40.44
CA GLU A 1108 8.79 -27.63 41.63
C GLU A 1108 9.25 -26.17 41.47
N ILE A 1109 9.89 -25.83 40.34
CA ILE A 1109 10.57 -24.54 40.13
C ILE A 1109 9.72 -23.59 39.26
N GLY A 1110 8.75 -24.13 38.53
CA GLY A 1110 7.92 -23.42 37.56
C GLY A 1110 8.59 -23.24 36.19
N PRO A 1111 7.92 -22.53 35.27
CA PRO A 1111 8.35 -22.40 33.87
C PRO A 1111 9.71 -21.70 33.68
N SER A 1112 10.19 -20.96 34.68
CA SER A 1112 11.42 -20.19 34.61
C SER A 1112 12.68 -21.02 34.32
N ILE A 1113 12.68 -22.33 34.65
CA ILE A 1113 13.81 -23.23 34.34
C ILE A 1113 14.04 -23.35 32.84
N CYS A 1114 12.97 -23.28 32.04
CA CYS A 1114 13.02 -23.40 30.59
C CYS A 1114 13.54 -22.12 29.91
N ARG A 1115 13.78 -21.03 30.65
CA ARG A 1115 14.41 -19.81 30.10
C ARG A 1115 15.84 -20.06 29.62
N ARG A 1116 16.53 -21.03 30.24
CA ARG A 1116 17.93 -21.38 29.97
C ARG A 1116 18.02 -22.83 29.49
N TYR A 1117 18.96 -23.09 28.60
CA TYR A 1117 19.31 -24.43 28.16
C TYR A 1117 20.82 -24.64 28.35
N GLN A 1118 21.21 -25.87 28.67
CA GLN A 1118 22.62 -26.26 28.77
C GLN A 1118 23.08 -26.80 27.41
N ILE A 1119 24.23 -26.34 26.93
CA ILE A 1119 24.84 -26.89 25.73
C ILE A 1119 25.57 -28.18 26.10
N PHE A 1120 25.40 -29.21 25.28
CA PHE A 1120 26.08 -30.51 25.41
C PHE A 1120 26.44 -31.08 24.03
N GLY A 1121 27.32 -32.08 24.01
CA GLY A 1121 27.70 -32.80 22.78
C GLY A 1121 28.95 -32.29 22.04
N SER A 1122 29.58 -31.19 22.48
CA SER A 1122 30.93 -30.84 22.03
C SER A 1122 31.97 -31.70 22.75
N ALA A 1123 32.86 -32.35 22.01
CA ALA A 1123 34.00 -33.04 22.62
C ALA A 1123 34.90 -31.99 23.32
N THR A 1124 35.10 -32.14 24.62
CA THR A 1124 36.26 -31.57 25.33
C THR A 1124 37.54 -32.22 24.84
#